data_AF-A0A0E4GAC1-F1
#
_entry.id   AF-A0A0E4GAC1-F1
#
_cell.length_a   1.000
_cell.length_b   1.000
_cell.length_c   1.000
_cell.angle_alpha   90.00
_cell.angle_beta   90.00
_cell.angle_gamma   90.00
#
_symmetry.space_group_name_H-M   'P 1'
#
loop_
_entity.id
_entity.type
_entity.pdbx_description
1 polymer ?
#
loop_
_entity_poly.entity_id
_entity_poly.type
_entity_poly.pdbx_seq_one_letter_code
_entity_poly.pdbx_strand_id
1 'polypeptide(L)'
;MQHLVQICGDPTVDWFRIHNEDIIVRGGVYYWTKTDDDSRVRLSSKPGGSAMIAQLLKEMIPPDLARVEGATLDEALLSRPKDRHITTSWTLWREFPNPGFSHTSYRLEKWYEFEPGNWDYPAAKLYGYPDLLLIQDSNLGFRTCREGWPEALTTDFKDKYPRDIIILLGQYNDGHENPLLNRIDEMGLADRTTIVSSLSDLRACAVKIGMSLSWERMLEEVVAAVLSKNCPFVESLGHKIKYKQIIVTLGASGIIIVGKDKCDLIFDRSCQEGDFASQYPGQIMGNHACLLGALATSWIENPNGLDWTKASMIGLKLARILHILGFEVYEENHSKYLRLPYQTITQYYRILNLNDDNGDYPIINIVGDVGFFQADNETIMNKTEGDNWTILEENLIKKQKHQQRDPQDAVNECARNIVLKGPLVALPDIPVESIGAWSSADRQEIEGVRSVKNAMRDYAQLKNPDKPLCVAVFGPPGAGKSFVVTEIARGLNIGKEAQLTFNLSQFETYQELQAAFHQIRDLNLKGKMPLVFWDEFDTPCEGNVLGWLRYFLAPMQDGVFSHQGISHPLGGGIYVFAGATHHSFEDFQKGDNTEARNAKKPDFISRLRAFINIRGINGNPNSVEDRLYMIRRAFILRQYLETNAPQIRNEGQYVIENGVLDAFLRVNRYYHGARSMENLIKMSSLADKRKFELSSLPPDNIIEMHVNVKEFNALTSMGDRKTLRIGIIGHTRLNPEQLDRLGQAVDSVICFLEKRYPRHYLTVFSPLAAGADRLVARRLLNREASRLIAILPIPESQYVKSPGGLENAQEIELQNELKYWLAHKTIEIIEMPPSATIRSAYLKAGHFIAENSDVIITLWDGNEDKDSSITTNIVAKARQLCKPICHIWADNYKPDVQIAIGEERCGEIRYLNFPAHPGNLE
;
A
#
# COMPACT_ATOMS: atom_id res chain seq x y z
N MET A 1 24.53 -40.74 -0.51
CA MET A 1 24.80 -40.55 -1.95
C MET A 1 24.85 -39.05 -2.17
N GLN A 2 25.86 -38.59 -2.89
CA GLN A 2 25.95 -37.19 -3.32
C GLN A 2 24.80 -36.89 -4.29
N HIS A 3 24.13 -35.75 -4.14
CA HIS A 3 23.05 -35.37 -5.06
C HIS A 3 23.58 -35.12 -6.47
N LEU A 4 22.80 -35.42 -7.51
CA LEU A 4 23.10 -35.03 -8.89
C LEU A 4 22.25 -33.83 -9.30
N VAL A 5 22.89 -32.74 -9.70
CA VAL A 5 22.23 -31.52 -10.20
C VAL A 5 22.64 -31.30 -11.64
N GLN A 6 21.67 -31.17 -12.53
CA GLN A 6 21.92 -30.92 -13.94
C GLN A 6 21.31 -29.59 -14.37
N ILE A 7 22.03 -28.83 -15.17
CA ILE A 7 21.51 -27.64 -15.84
C ILE A 7 21.70 -27.71 -17.35
N CYS A 8 20.59 -27.60 -18.07
CA CYS A 8 20.56 -27.53 -19.54
C CYS A 8 19.76 -26.30 -20.00
N GLY A 9 19.74 -26.02 -21.30
CA GLY A 9 19.07 -24.85 -21.83
C GLY A 9 19.81 -24.18 -22.97
N ASP A 10 19.59 -22.87 -23.11
CA ASP A 10 20.17 -22.02 -24.15
C ASP A 10 21.46 -21.33 -23.66
N PRO A 11 22.66 -21.78 -24.04
CA PRO A 11 23.89 -21.06 -23.72
C PRO A 11 24.11 -19.86 -24.66
N THR A 12 24.74 -18.80 -24.15
CA THR A 12 25.16 -17.64 -24.96
C THR A 12 26.62 -17.29 -24.72
N VAL A 13 27.20 -16.50 -25.63
CA VAL A 13 28.46 -15.77 -25.39
C VAL A 13 28.16 -14.28 -25.30
N ASP A 14 28.41 -13.69 -24.14
CA ASP A 14 28.15 -12.29 -23.89
C ASP A 14 29.45 -11.48 -24.00
N TRP A 15 29.50 -10.57 -24.97
CA TRP A 15 30.62 -9.67 -25.26
C TRP A 15 30.47 -8.34 -24.52
N PHE A 16 31.50 -7.98 -23.78
CA PHE A 16 31.55 -6.81 -22.90
C PHE A 16 32.48 -5.74 -23.46
N ARG A 17 31.91 -4.75 -24.13
CA ARG A 17 32.64 -3.55 -24.57
C ARG A 17 32.64 -2.50 -23.46
N ILE A 18 33.79 -1.88 -23.19
CA ILE A 18 33.92 -0.84 -22.18
C ILE A 18 33.80 0.54 -22.82
N HIS A 19 32.91 1.38 -22.28
CA HIS A 19 32.79 2.79 -22.64
C HIS A 19 33.81 3.62 -21.85
N ASN A 20 34.74 4.26 -22.57
CA ASN A 20 35.72 5.19 -22.00
C ASN A 20 35.34 6.64 -22.37
N GLU A 21 34.97 7.45 -21.37
CA GLU A 21 34.57 8.85 -21.58
C GLU A 21 35.72 9.76 -22.04
N ASP A 22 36.97 9.39 -21.74
CA ASP A 22 38.18 10.19 -22.04
C ASP A 22 38.61 10.16 -23.51
N ILE A 23 37.91 9.44 -24.39
CA ILE A 23 38.21 9.38 -25.83
C ILE A 23 37.33 10.40 -26.59
N ILE A 24 37.33 11.67 -26.13
CA ILE A 24 36.77 12.78 -26.93
C ILE A 24 37.92 13.48 -27.63
N VAL A 25 38.31 12.95 -28.79
CA VAL A 25 39.39 13.53 -29.58
C VAL A 25 38.82 14.60 -30.52
N ARG A 26 38.93 15.88 -30.13
CA ARG A 26 38.65 17.02 -31.03
C ARG A 26 39.84 17.29 -31.96
N GLY A 27 40.15 16.36 -32.85
CA GLY A 27 41.21 16.52 -33.89
C GLY A 27 42.06 15.28 -34.12
N GLY A 28 42.12 14.80 -35.37
CA GLY A 28 42.56 13.44 -35.74
C GLY A 28 44.00 13.01 -35.43
N VAL A 29 44.87 13.88 -34.90
CA VAL A 29 46.26 13.53 -34.55
C VAL A 29 46.36 12.98 -33.12
N TYR A 30 45.54 13.48 -32.20
CA TYR A 30 45.55 13.07 -30.79
C TYR A 30 44.83 11.74 -30.52
N TYR A 31 44.15 11.18 -31.54
CA TYR A 31 43.52 9.86 -31.46
C TYR A 31 44.55 8.73 -31.42
N TRP A 32 45.72 8.95 -32.01
CA TRP A 32 46.80 7.96 -32.11
C TRP A 32 47.85 8.08 -31.00
N THR A 33 47.67 9.01 -30.05
CA THR A 33 48.59 9.16 -28.93
C THR A 33 48.48 7.97 -27.99
N LYS A 34 49.62 7.35 -27.67
CA LYS A 34 49.69 6.26 -26.70
C LYS A 34 49.18 6.79 -25.35
N THR A 35 48.11 6.19 -24.87
CA THR A 35 47.55 6.47 -23.54
C THR A 35 48.19 5.49 -22.55
N ASP A 36 48.38 5.90 -21.29
CA ASP A 36 48.90 5.00 -20.25
C ASP A 36 47.93 3.81 -20.10
N ASP A 37 48.43 2.61 -20.39
CA ASP A 37 47.64 1.42 -20.78
C ASP A 37 47.39 0.45 -19.60
N ASP A 38 48.04 0.67 -18.45
CA ASP A 38 48.13 -0.31 -17.35
C ASP A 38 46.86 -0.42 -16.47
N SER A 39 45.86 0.44 -16.66
CA SER A 39 44.66 0.47 -15.81
C SER A 39 43.35 0.12 -16.52
N ARG A 40 43.33 -0.03 -17.86
CA ARG A 40 42.09 -0.13 -18.65
C ARG A 40 41.50 -1.53 -18.67
N VAL A 41 40.21 -1.62 -18.43
CA VAL A 41 39.41 -2.83 -18.65
C VAL A 41 39.23 -3.04 -20.15
N ARG A 42 39.61 -4.22 -20.64
CA ARG A 42 39.59 -4.57 -22.07
C ARG A 42 38.25 -5.18 -22.47
N LEU A 43 37.99 -5.17 -23.79
CA LEU A 43 36.95 -5.99 -24.40
C LEU A 43 37.16 -7.45 -23.96
N SER A 44 36.09 -8.08 -23.47
CA SER A 44 36.08 -9.48 -23.09
C SER A 44 34.78 -10.14 -23.51
N SER A 45 34.76 -11.47 -23.45
CA SER A 45 33.55 -12.27 -23.56
C SER A 45 33.45 -13.21 -22.36
N LYS A 46 32.23 -13.55 -21.96
CA LYS A 46 31.97 -14.57 -20.94
C LYS A 46 30.81 -15.49 -21.34
N PRO A 47 30.78 -16.72 -20.81
CA PRO A 47 29.59 -17.56 -20.92
C PRO A 47 28.38 -16.86 -20.32
N GLY A 48 27.28 -16.86 -21.07
CA GLY A 48 25.96 -16.37 -20.69
C GLY A 48 24.92 -17.49 -20.67
N GLY A 49 23.65 -17.14 -20.51
CA GLY A 49 22.54 -18.09 -20.53
C GLY A 49 22.69 -19.24 -19.52
N SER A 50 22.37 -20.46 -19.96
CA SER A 50 22.52 -21.68 -19.15
C SER A 50 23.96 -21.94 -18.66
N ALA A 51 24.97 -21.55 -19.43
CA ALA A 51 26.38 -21.76 -19.08
C ALA A 51 26.86 -20.86 -17.94
N MET A 52 26.39 -19.60 -17.87
CA MET A 52 26.64 -18.70 -16.73
C MET A 52 26.05 -19.26 -15.44
N ILE A 53 24.82 -19.76 -15.50
CA ILE A 53 24.14 -20.34 -14.33
C ILE A 53 24.90 -21.60 -13.89
N ALA A 54 25.36 -22.44 -14.82
CA ALA A 54 26.20 -23.60 -14.50
C ALA A 54 27.49 -23.23 -13.77
N GLN A 55 28.16 -22.14 -14.16
CA GLN A 55 29.35 -21.64 -13.48
C GLN A 55 29.04 -21.18 -12.06
N LEU A 56 27.96 -20.41 -11.88
CA LEU A 56 27.55 -19.95 -10.55
C LEU A 56 27.15 -21.11 -9.63
N LEU A 57 26.41 -22.10 -10.14
CA LEU A 57 26.01 -23.28 -9.36
C LEU A 57 27.22 -24.10 -8.90
N LYS A 58 28.24 -24.28 -9.75
CA LYS A 58 29.49 -24.97 -9.38
C LYS A 58 30.26 -24.24 -8.27
N GLU A 59 30.16 -22.92 -8.20
CA GLU A 59 30.77 -22.12 -7.14
C GLU A 59 29.93 -22.15 -5.84
N MET A 60 28.61 -22.03 -5.96
CA MET A 60 27.69 -21.96 -4.82
C MET A 60 27.52 -23.29 -4.10
N ILE A 61 27.50 -24.40 -4.85
CA ILE A 61 27.20 -25.74 -4.34
C ILE A 61 28.51 -26.49 -4.06
N PRO A 62 28.81 -26.80 -2.79
CA PRO A 62 29.99 -27.58 -2.44
C PRO A 62 30.03 -28.95 -3.14
N PRO A 63 31.18 -29.35 -3.71
CA PRO A 63 31.34 -30.65 -4.38
C PRO A 63 31.16 -31.88 -3.48
N ASP A 64 31.09 -31.74 -2.16
CA ASP A 64 30.76 -32.80 -1.22
C ASP A 64 29.24 -32.99 -1.05
N LEU A 65 28.44 -31.96 -1.32
CA LEU A 65 26.98 -32.00 -1.23
C LEU A 65 26.32 -32.50 -2.52
N ALA A 66 26.72 -31.95 -3.67
CA ALA A 66 26.17 -32.35 -4.96
C ALA A 66 27.17 -32.27 -6.10
N ARG A 67 26.98 -33.08 -7.13
CA ARG A 67 27.70 -33.02 -8.40
C ARG A 67 26.88 -32.15 -9.37
N VAL A 68 27.45 -31.03 -9.80
CA VAL A 68 26.79 -30.09 -10.74
C VAL A 68 27.31 -30.32 -12.15
N GLU A 69 26.40 -30.64 -13.07
CA GLU A 69 26.67 -30.87 -14.50
C GLU A 69 25.92 -29.86 -15.37
N GLY A 70 26.56 -29.39 -16.43
CA GLY A 70 25.97 -28.45 -17.38
C GLY A 70 26.95 -28.09 -18.49
N ALA A 71 26.44 -27.46 -19.54
CA ALA A 71 27.24 -27.05 -20.69
C ALA A 71 28.41 -26.13 -20.25
N THR A 72 29.60 -26.44 -20.73
CA THR A 72 30.80 -25.61 -20.57
C THR A 72 31.20 -25.14 -21.97
N LEU A 73 31.45 -23.84 -22.13
CA LEU A 73 31.81 -23.28 -23.43
C LEU A 73 33.32 -23.39 -23.65
N ASP A 74 33.70 -23.87 -24.83
CA ASP A 74 35.10 -23.91 -25.26
C ASP A 74 35.70 -22.51 -25.38
N GLU A 75 36.98 -22.34 -25.01
CA GLU A 75 37.70 -21.07 -25.16
C GLU A 75 37.72 -20.55 -26.61
N ALA A 76 37.64 -21.46 -27.59
CA ALA A 76 37.53 -21.10 -29.00
C ALA A 76 36.27 -20.28 -29.32
N LEU A 77 35.15 -20.55 -28.65
CA LEU A 77 33.90 -19.81 -28.84
C LEU A 77 33.95 -18.44 -28.15
N LEU A 78 34.62 -18.36 -27.00
CA LEU A 78 34.84 -17.10 -26.29
C LEU A 78 35.78 -16.17 -27.06
N SER A 79 36.68 -16.70 -27.89
CA SER A 79 37.64 -15.90 -28.66
C SER A 79 37.15 -15.49 -30.06
N ARG A 80 36.00 -16.01 -30.54
CA ARG A 80 35.46 -15.74 -31.87
C ARG A 80 34.23 -14.82 -31.82
N PRO A 81 34.38 -13.52 -32.12
CA PRO A 81 33.23 -12.63 -32.18
C PRO A 81 32.29 -13.04 -33.31
N LYS A 82 30.98 -12.99 -33.05
CA LYS A 82 29.93 -13.26 -34.05
C LYS A 82 29.97 -14.69 -34.63
N ASP A 83 30.39 -15.67 -33.83
CA ASP A 83 30.41 -17.08 -34.25
C ASP A 83 28.99 -17.62 -34.47
N ARG A 84 28.73 -18.23 -35.63
CA ARG A 84 27.39 -18.72 -36.00
C ARG A 84 26.96 -19.97 -35.24
N HIS A 85 27.86 -20.63 -34.52
CA HIS A 85 27.57 -21.84 -33.74
C HIS A 85 26.99 -21.54 -32.35
N ILE A 86 26.93 -20.27 -31.92
CA ILE A 86 26.36 -19.92 -30.62
C ILE A 86 25.73 -18.53 -30.66
N THR A 87 24.62 -18.36 -29.96
CA THR A 87 24.00 -17.03 -29.84
C THR A 87 24.92 -16.09 -29.09
N THR A 88 25.18 -14.91 -29.64
CA THR A 88 26.03 -13.89 -29.02
C THR A 88 25.25 -12.64 -28.67
N SER A 89 25.55 -12.06 -27.50
CA SER A 89 25.05 -10.73 -27.11
C SER A 89 26.21 -9.75 -27.02
N TRP A 90 25.99 -8.51 -27.45
CA TRP A 90 26.98 -7.45 -27.38
C TRP A 90 26.46 -6.32 -26.51
N THR A 91 27.27 -5.95 -25.53
CA THR A 91 26.86 -5.04 -24.47
C THR A 91 27.91 -3.97 -24.23
N LEU A 92 27.44 -2.76 -23.90
CA LEU A 92 28.29 -1.63 -23.53
C LEU A 92 28.24 -1.42 -22.02
N TRP A 93 29.40 -1.44 -21.37
CA TRP A 93 29.57 -1.33 -19.93
C TRP A 93 30.33 -0.07 -19.57
N ARG A 94 29.97 0.53 -18.43
CA ARG A 94 30.63 1.71 -17.88
C ARG A 94 30.66 1.60 -16.37
N GLU A 95 31.61 2.27 -15.73
CA GLU A 95 31.52 2.53 -14.30
C GLU A 95 30.40 3.51 -13.99
N PHE A 96 29.61 3.19 -12.99
CA PHE A 96 28.61 4.08 -12.42
C PHE A 96 28.93 4.33 -10.95
N PRO A 97 28.66 5.55 -10.44
CA PRO A 97 28.72 5.79 -9.01
C PRO A 97 27.67 4.93 -8.29
N ASN A 98 27.97 4.51 -7.06
CA ASN A 98 27.02 3.87 -6.17
C ASN A 98 26.55 4.87 -5.13
N PRO A 99 25.35 5.47 -5.26
CA PRO A 99 24.83 6.36 -4.24
C PRO A 99 24.83 5.69 -2.86
N GLY A 100 25.36 6.39 -1.85
CA GLY A 100 25.54 5.84 -0.50
C GLY A 100 26.87 5.11 -0.28
N PHE A 101 27.69 4.91 -1.30
CA PHE A 101 29.00 4.26 -1.20
C PHE A 101 30.12 5.12 -1.81
N SER A 102 31.36 4.92 -1.36
CA SER A 102 32.53 5.64 -1.87
C SER A 102 33.17 5.02 -3.12
N HIS A 103 32.63 3.90 -3.62
CA HIS A 103 33.16 3.16 -4.77
C HIS A 103 32.24 3.23 -5.98
N THR A 104 32.79 2.97 -7.15
CA THR A 104 32.07 2.79 -8.43
C THR A 104 31.92 1.32 -8.75
N SER A 105 30.97 0.99 -9.64
CA SER A 105 30.73 -0.38 -10.10
C SER A 105 30.49 -0.42 -11.60
N TYR A 106 31.03 -1.44 -12.26
CA TYR A 106 30.73 -1.70 -13.67
C TYR A 106 29.33 -2.27 -13.82
N ARG A 107 28.47 -1.53 -14.54
CA ARG A 107 27.11 -1.95 -14.90
C ARG A 107 26.88 -1.78 -16.40
N LEU A 108 25.86 -2.49 -16.90
CA LEU A 108 25.45 -2.42 -18.28
C LEU A 108 24.85 -1.04 -18.56
N GLU A 109 25.46 -0.29 -19.45
CA GLU A 109 24.94 0.99 -19.93
C GLU A 109 23.87 0.76 -21.00
N LYS A 110 24.15 -0.11 -21.97
CA LYS A 110 23.25 -0.35 -23.10
C LYS A 110 23.48 -1.72 -23.76
N TRP A 111 22.39 -2.36 -24.15
CA TRP A 111 22.39 -3.46 -25.12
C TRP A 111 22.74 -2.92 -26.52
N TYR A 112 23.77 -3.48 -27.15
CA TYR A 112 24.26 -2.99 -28.44
C TYR A 112 23.76 -3.84 -29.61
N GLU A 113 23.98 -5.15 -29.56
CA GLU A 113 23.66 -6.07 -30.65
C GLU A 113 23.32 -7.45 -30.08
N PHE A 114 22.47 -8.19 -30.81
CA PHE A 114 22.11 -9.57 -30.51
C PHE A 114 22.18 -10.36 -31.81
N GLU A 115 22.89 -11.48 -31.80
CA GLU A 115 23.08 -12.32 -32.98
C GLU A 115 22.71 -13.77 -32.67
N PRO A 116 21.67 -14.31 -33.31
CA PRO A 116 21.28 -15.70 -33.11
C PRO A 116 22.34 -16.65 -33.69
N GLY A 117 22.60 -17.75 -33.00
CA GLY A 117 23.49 -18.81 -33.44
C GLY A 117 22.89 -20.19 -33.25
N ASN A 118 23.46 -21.17 -33.95
CA ASN A 118 23.00 -22.55 -33.99
C ASN A 118 23.85 -23.43 -33.07
N TRP A 119 23.47 -23.49 -31.79
CA TRP A 119 24.13 -24.34 -30.81
C TRP A 119 23.86 -25.83 -31.07
N ASP A 120 24.90 -26.67 -30.97
CA ASP A 120 24.79 -28.13 -31.09
C ASP A 120 24.24 -28.73 -29.79
N TYR A 121 22.92 -28.61 -29.59
CA TYR A 121 22.25 -29.18 -28.43
C TYR A 121 22.43 -30.71 -28.30
N PRO A 122 22.39 -31.53 -29.38
CA PRO A 122 22.67 -32.96 -29.30
C PRO A 122 24.05 -33.29 -28.71
N ALA A 123 25.10 -32.57 -29.10
CA ALA A 123 26.44 -32.77 -28.54
C ALA A 123 26.53 -32.36 -27.06
N ALA A 124 25.73 -31.38 -26.63
CA ALA A 124 25.66 -30.90 -25.25
C ALA A 124 24.69 -31.69 -24.35
N LYS A 125 24.13 -32.81 -24.82
CA LYS A 125 23.17 -33.64 -24.09
C LYS A 125 23.75 -34.16 -22.76
N LEU A 126 22.98 -33.99 -21.68
CA LEU A 126 23.31 -34.52 -20.36
C LEU A 126 22.75 -35.95 -20.18
N TYR A 127 23.51 -36.79 -19.49
CA TYR A 127 23.20 -38.21 -19.28
C TYR A 127 22.97 -38.50 -17.79
N GLY A 128 22.17 -39.53 -17.50
CA GLY A 128 21.76 -39.88 -16.14
C GLY A 128 20.45 -39.21 -15.70
N TYR A 129 20.13 -39.40 -14.43
CA TYR A 129 18.86 -39.01 -13.82
C TYR A 129 19.16 -38.13 -12.60
N PRO A 130 19.07 -36.80 -12.75
CA PRO A 130 19.44 -35.88 -11.69
C PRO A 130 18.40 -35.88 -10.58
N ASP A 131 18.81 -35.59 -9.36
CA ASP A 131 17.88 -35.28 -8.28
C ASP A 131 17.18 -33.94 -8.56
N LEU A 132 17.92 -32.93 -9.01
CA LEU A 132 17.38 -31.62 -9.42
C LEU A 132 17.77 -31.30 -10.86
N LEU A 133 16.77 -31.06 -11.71
CA LEU A 133 16.98 -30.61 -13.09
C LEU A 133 16.62 -29.12 -13.21
N LEU A 134 17.61 -28.30 -13.57
CA LEU A 134 17.41 -26.91 -13.96
C LEU A 134 17.38 -26.80 -15.49
N ILE A 135 16.42 -26.04 -16.00
CA ILE A 135 16.30 -25.76 -17.43
C ILE A 135 16.21 -24.26 -17.62
N GLN A 136 17.08 -23.71 -18.45
CA GLN A 136 17.01 -22.31 -18.85
C GLN A 136 16.56 -22.20 -20.31
N ASP A 137 15.34 -21.73 -20.52
CA ASP A 137 14.68 -21.69 -21.81
C ASP A 137 14.38 -20.24 -22.20
N SER A 138 15.28 -19.66 -22.99
CA SER A 138 15.18 -18.32 -23.57
C SER A 138 14.58 -18.30 -24.97
N ASN A 139 14.06 -19.44 -25.46
CA ASN A 139 13.58 -19.62 -26.83
C ASN A 139 14.67 -19.42 -27.90
N LEU A 140 15.92 -19.84 -27.63
CA LEU A 140 17.04 -19.75 -28.59
C LEU A 140 17.27 -21.06 -29.38
N GLY A 141 16.37 -22.03 -29.23
CA GLY A 141 16.37 -23.30 -29.96
C GLY A 141 16.32 -24.54 -29.08
N PHE A 142 16.70 -24.46 -27.80
CA PHE A 142 16.70 -25.62 -26.90
C PHE A 142 15.33 -26.28 -26.80
N ARG A 143 14.27 -25.47 -26.63
CA ARG A 143 12.90 -25.99 -26.42
C ARG A 143 12.31 -26.78 -27.59
N THR A 144 12.88 -26.65 -28.79
CA THR A 144 12.43 -27.39 -29.99
C THR A 144 13.38 -28.52 -30.39
N CYS A 145 14.59 -28.58 -29.82
CA CYS A 145 15.60 -29.60 -30.14
C CYS A 145 15.51 -30.82 -29.21
N ARG A 146 14.55 -31.71 -29.49
CA ARG A 146 14.32 -32.94 -28.68
C ARG A 146 15.57 -33.83 -28.54
N GLU A 147 16.41 -33.90 -29.56
CA GLU A 147 17.65 -34.70 -29.55
C GLU A 147 18.67 -34.20 -28.51
N GLY A 148 18.67 -32.90 -28.21
CA GLY A 148 19.54 -32.27 -27.22
C GLY A 148 18.99 -32.23 -25.80
N TRP A 149 17.73 -32.64 -25.59
CA TRP A 149 17.18 -32.73 -24.24
C TRP A 149 17.91 -33.79 -23.41
N PRO A 150 18.05 -33.58 -22.08
CA PRO A 150 18.72 -34.53 -21.20
C PRO A 150 18.09 -35.92 -21.25
N GLU A 151 18.87 -36.96 -20.95
CA GLU A 151 18.41 -38.36 -20.91
C GLU A 151 17.14 -38.54 -20.05
N ALA A 152 17.10 -37.81 -18.93
CA ALA A 152 15.98 -37.76 -17.99
C ALA A 152 14.65 -37.25 -18.59
N LEU A 153 14.68 -36.55 -19.72
CA LEU A 153 13.47 -36.08 -20.44
C LEU A 153 13.23 -36.84 -21.76
N THR A 154 14.20 -37.63 -22.24
CA THR A 154 14.10 -38.35 -23.52
C THR A 154 13.74 -39.82 -23.39
N THR A 155 13.95 -40.43 -22.22
CA THR A 155 13.65 -41.85 -21.97
C THR A 155 12.27 -42.06 -21.32
N ASP A 156 11.52 -43.09 -21.76
CA ASP A 156 10.18 -43.43 -21.25
C ASP A 156 10.22 -44.50 -20.12
N PHE A 157 11.32 -44.59 -19.37
CA PHE A 157 11.43 -45.54 -18.27
C PHE A 157 10.58 -45.08 -17.07
N LYS A 158 9.61 -45.92 -16.66
CA LYS A 158 8.57 -45.58 -15.67
C LYS A 158 9.03 -45.26 -14.24
N ASP A 159 10.32 -45.40 -13.92
CA ASP A 159 10.83 -45.25 -12.55
C ASP A 159 12.08 -44.35 -12.43
N LYS A 160 12.50 -43.68 -13.51
CA LYS A 160 13.72 -42.86 -13.52
C LYS A 160 13.43 -41.44 -13.99
N TYR A 161 13.02 -40.60 -13.05
CA TYR A 161 12.66 -39.21 -13.28
C TYR A 161 13.46 -38.28 -12.35
N PRO A 162 13.66 -37.01 -12.75
CA PRO A 162 14.13 -36.03 -11.81
C PRO A 162 13.16 -35.89 -10.64
N ARG A 163 13.71 -35.67 -9.45
CA ARG A 163 12.89 -35.51 -8.24
C ARG A 163 12.13 -34.18 -8.28
N ASP A 164 12.82 -33.09 -8.61
CA ASP A 164 12.21 -31.77 -8.85
C ASP A 164 12.82 -31.13 -10.12
N ILE A 165 12.05 -30.27 -10.77
CA ILE A 165 12.48 -29.50 -11.95
C ILE A 165 12.28 -28.01 -11.69
N ILE A 166 13.26 -27.18 -12.05
CA ILE A 166 13.13 -25.72 -12.05
C ILE A 166 13.39 -25.21 -13.47
N ILE A 167 12.39 -24.57 -14.08
CA ILE A 167 12.48 -24.04 -15.44
C ILE A 167 12.46 -22.52 -15.41
N LEU A 168 13.55 -21.86 -15.82
CA LEU A 168 13.52 -20.44 -16.15
C LEU A 168 12.99 -20.29 -17.58
N LEU A 169 11.75 -19.83 -17.71
CA LEU A 169 11.03 -19.75 -18.97
C LEU A 169 10.89 -18.28 -19.42
N GLY A 170 11.42 -17.96 -20.60
CA GLY A 170 11.23 -16.66 -21.27
C GLY A 170 10.54 -16.81 -22.62
N GLN A 171 10.12 -15.70 -23.23
CA GLN A 171 9.56 -15.64 -24.60
C GLN A 171 8.54 -16.76 -24.91
N TYR A 172 7.40 -16.74 -24.20
CA TYR A 172 6.30 -17.71 -24.38
C TYR A 172 4.99 -17.03 -24.79
N ASN A 173 5.07 -15.82 -25.33
CA ASN A 173 3.95 -14.94 -25.61
C ASN A 173 3.40 -15.03 -27.05
N ASP A 174 4.06 -15.79 -27.92
CA ASP A 174 3.74 -15.92 -29.34
C ASP A 174 2.57 -16.88 -29.63
N GLY A 175 2.03 -17.54 -28.60
CA GLY A 175 0.96 -18.51 -28.73
C GLY A 175 1.38 -19.80 -29.44
N HIS A 176 2.68 -19.97 -29.69
CA HIS A 176 3.22 -21.21 -30.22
C HIS A 176 3.23 -22.29 -29.13
N GLU A 177 3.04 -23.52 -29.57
CA GLU A 177 3.17 -24.70 -28.73
C GLU A 177 4.61 -24.76 -28.18
N ASN A 178 4.76 -25.07 -26.88
CA ASN A 178 6.07 -25.26 -26.25
C ASN A 178 6.33 -26.77 -26.11
N PRO A 179 7.13 -27.39 -27.00
CA PRO A 179 7.31 -28.84 -27.00
C PRO A 179 7.98 -29.36 -25.73
N LEU A 180 8.84 -28.54 -25.12
CA LEU A 180 9.49 -28.87 -23.85
C LEU A 180 8.45 -28.97 -22.72
N LEU A 181 7.56 -27.99 -22.59
CA LEU A 181 6.49 -28.02 -21.58
C LEU A 181 5.51 -29.17 -21.84
N ASN A 182 5.14 -29.41 -23.10
CA ASN A 182 4.33 -30.58 -23.46
C ASN A 182 4.98 -31.89 -23.01
N ARG A 183 6.30 -32.02 -23.19
CA ARG A 183 7.03 -33.21 -22.74
C ARG A 183 7.00 -33.36 -21.22
N ILE A 184 7.13 -32.27 -20.47
CA ILE A 184 6.99 -32.28 -19.00
C ILE A 184 5.59 -32.80 -18.59
N ASP A 185 4.55 -32.35 -19.29
CA ASP A 185 3.17 -32.79 -19.06
C ASP A 185 2.97 -34.27 -19.43
N GLU A 186 3.45 -34.70 -20.60
CA GLU A 186 3.39 -36.10 -21.07
C GLU A 186 4.04 -37.09 -20.09
N MET A 187 5.12 -36.66 -19.43
CA MET A 187 5.84 -37.47 -18.44
C MET A 187 5.20 -37.41 -17.05
N GLY A 188 4.15 -36.61 -16.84
CA GLY A 188 3.50 -36.44 -15.54
C GLY A 188 4.37 -35.70 -14.51
N LEU A 189 5.29 -34.83 -14.97
CA LEU A 189 6.25 -34.13 -14.12
C LEU A 189 5.80 -32.72 -13.71
N ALA A 190 4.61 -32.28 -14.15
CA ALA A 190 4.09 -30.94 -13.89
C ALA A 190 4.03 -30.62 -12.37
N ASP A 191 3.52 -31.54 -11.55
CA ASP A 191 3.41 -31.39 -10.09
C ASP A 191 4.75 -31.27 -9.35
N ARG A 192 5.87 -31.57 -10.03
CA ARG A 192 7.24 -31.48 -9.51
C ARG A 192 8.04 -30.36 -10.16
N THR A 193 7.40 -29.60 -11.05
CA THR A 193 8.04 -28.54 -11.83
C THR A 193 7.68 -27.18 -11.26
N THR A 194 8.70 -26.41 -10.89
CA THR A 194 8.59 -24.99 -10.57
C THR A 194 8.99 -24.18 -11.80
N ILE A 195 8.14 -23.27 -12.25
CA ILE A 195 8.50 -22.34 -13.33
C ILE A 195 8.95 -21.02 -12.71
N VAL A 196 10.06 -20.47 -13.19
CA VAL A 196 10.53 -19.11 -12.92
C VAL A 196 10.33 -18.30 -14.20
N SER A 197 9.69 -17.15 -14.11
CA SER A 197 9.49 -16.23 -15.24
C SER A 197 9.69 -14.79 -14.80
N SER A 198 9.90 -13.88 -15.76
CA SER A 198 9.97 -12.44 -15.49
C SER A 198 8.63 -11.75 -15.69
N LEU A 199 8.44 -10.63 -15.00
CA LEU A 199 7.30 -9.74 -15.23
C LEU A 199 7.21 -9.27 -16.69
N SER A 200 8.36 -9.05 -17.34
CA SER A 200 8.43 -8.61 -18.73
C SER A 200 7.88 -9.67 -19.70
N ASP A 201 8.16 -10.95 -19.45
CA ASP A 201 7.63 -12.05 -20.26
C ASP A 201 6.11 -12.21 -20.06
N LEU A 202 5.62 -12.06 -18.83
CA LEU A 202 4.18 -12.03 -18.56
C LEU A 202 3.48 -10.87 -19.26
N ARG A 203 4.05 -9.66 -19.20
CA ARG A 203 3.52 -8.47 -19.89
C ARG A 203 3.50 -8.61 -21.40
N ALA A 204 4.34 -9.46 -21.96
CA ALA A 204 4.35 -9.73 -23.39
C ALA A 204 3.16 -10.60 -23.83
N CYS A 205 2.50 -11.31 -22.91
CA CYS A 205 1.30 -12.11 -23.18
C CYS A 205 0.04 -11.24 -23.30
N ALA A 206 -1.05 -11.82 -23.81
CA ALA A 206 -2.35 -11.15 -23.92
C ALA A 206 -3.08 -11.04 -22.56
N VAL A 207 -2.44 -10.42 -21.56
CA VAL A 207 -2.93 -10.22 -20.19
C VAL A 207 -2.79 -8.74 -19.78
N LYS A 208 -3.61 -8.29 -18.84
CA LYS A 208 -3.59 -6.89 -18.37
C LYS A 208 -2.70 -6.79 -17.14
N ILE A 209 -1.46 -6.31 -17.34
CA ILE A 209 -0.54 -5.97 -16.26
C ILE A 209 0.00 -4.55 -16.52
N GLY A 210 -0.43 -3.60 -15.71
CA GLY A 210 0.00 -2.20 -15.79
C GLY A 210 1.39 -1.99 -15.17
N MET A 211 1.87 -0.75 -15.24
CA MET A 211 2.96 -0.31 -14.36
C MET A 211 2.44 -0.28 -12.92
N SER A 212 3.20 -0.85 -11.99
CA SER A 212 2.75 -0.93 -10.61
C SER A 212 2.53 0.46 -9.98
N LEU A 213 1.31 0.68 -9.48
CA LEU A 213 0.96 1.79 -8.59
C LEU A 213 0.99 1.37 -7.11
N SER A 214 0.90 0.07 -6.82
CA SER A 214 0.97 -0.51 -5.48
C SER A 214 1.32 -1.99 -5.58
N TRP A 215 1.83 -2.56 -4.48
CA TRP A 215 2.11 -3.98 -4.39
C TRP A 215 0.84 -4.84 -4.40
N GLU A 216 -0.26 -4.34 -3.83
CA GLU A 216 -1.56 -5.01 -3.87
C GLU A 216 -2.07 -5.18 -5.30
N ARG A 217 -2.04 -4.10 -6.09
CA ARG A 217 -2.46 -4.14 -7.50
C ARG A 217 -1.53 -5.02 -8.33
N MET A 218 -0.23 -4.97 -8.04
CA MET A 218 0.74 -5.85 -8.71
C MET A 218 0.45 -7.33 -8.42
N LEU A 219 0.12 -7.66 -7.16
CA LEU A 219 -0.26 -9.02 -6.78
C LEU A 219 -1.52 -9.48 -7.51
N GLU A 220 -2.57 -8.66 -7.55
CA GLU A 220 -3.82 -8.93 -8.28
C GLU A 220 -3.55 -9.22 -9.75
N GLU A 221 -2.86 -8.32 -10.44
CA GLU A 221 -2.64 -8.39 -11.89
C GLU A 221 -1.75 -9.58 -12.27
N VAL A 222 -0.71 -9.89 -11.47
CA VAL A 222 0.16 -11.05 -11.72
C VAL A 222 -0.53 -12.36 -11.42
N VAL A 223 -1.27 -12.49 -10.31
CA VAL A 223 -2.03 -13.70 -10.00
C VAL A 223 -3.07 -13.96 -11.08
N ALA A 224 -3.82 -12.92 -11.48
CA ALA A 224 -4.79 -13.04 -12.57
C ALA A 224 -4.14 -13.41 -13.91
N ALA A 225 -2.95 -12.87 -14.21
CA ALA A 225 -2.21 -13.24 -15.41
C ALA A 225 -1.71 -14.68 -15.39
N VAL A 226 -1.15 -15.14 -14.26
CA VAL A 226 -0.66 -16.52 -14.11
C VAL A 226 -1.80 -17.53 -14.21
N LEU A 227 -2.98 -17.20 -13.66
CA LEU A 227 -4.19 -18.03 -13.73
C LEU A 227 -4.98 -17.85 -15.04
N SER A 228 -4.45 -17.09 -15.99
CA SER A 228 -5.07 -16.87 -17.30
C SER A 228 -4.70 -17.98 -18.29
N LYS A 229 -5.68 -18.41 -19.09
CA LYS A 229 -5.47 -19.29 -20.26
C LYS A 229 -4.56 -18.70 -21.35
N ASN A 230 -4.30 -17.39 -21.29
CA ASN A 230 -3.38 -16.72 -22.21
C ASN A 230 -1.92 -16.89 -21.79
N CYS A 231 -1.66 -17.58 -20.69
CA CYS A 231 -0.34 -18.01 -20.23
C CYS A 231 -0.27 -19.54 -20.16
N PRO A 232 0.92 -20.16 -20.32
CA PRO A 232 1.08 -21.61 -20.45
C PRO A 232 0.99 -22.38 -19.12
N PHE A 233 0.51 -21.74 -18.05
CA PHE A 233 0.64 -22.23 -16.67
C PHE A 233 -0.58 -22.99 -16.15
N VAL A 234 -1.73 -22.86 -16.81
CA VAL A 234 -3.00 -23.42 -16.36
C VAL A 234 -3.39 -24.70 -17.09
N GLU A 235 -4.28 -25.47 -16.47
CA GLU A 235 -4.94 -26.61 -17.09
C GLU A 235 -5.86 -26.18 -18.25
N SER A 236 -6.00 -27.03 -19.27
CA SER A 236 -6.79 -26.72 -20.49
C SER A 236 -8.27 -26.43 -20.25
N LEU A 237 -8.82 -26.86 -19.10
CA LEU A 237 -10.24 -26.74 -18.74
C LEU A 237 -10.47 -25.94 -17.43
N GLY A 238 -9.43 -25.33 -16.84
CA GLY A 238 -9.51 -24.73 -15.50
C GLY A 238 -8.70 -23.44 -15.30
N HIS A 239 -8.95 -22.77 -14.16
CA HIS A 239 -8.17 -21.62 -13.67
C HIS A 239 -7.17 -22.03 -12.60
N LYS A 240 -6.76 -23.31 -12.57
CA LYS A 240 -5.74 -23.82 -11.65
C LYS A 240 -4.45 -24.01 -12.41
N ILE A 241 -3.34 -23.69 -11.75
CA ILE A 241 -2.02 -23.98 -12.31
C ILE A 241 -1.82 -25.50 -12.36
N LYS A 242 -1.26 -25.99 -13.47
CA LYS A 242 -0.91 -27.41 -13.63
C LYS A 242 0.43 -27.78 -13.00
N TYR A 243 1.29 -26.78 -12.79
CA TYR A 243 2.63 -26.95 -12.24
C TYR A 243 2.63 -26.88 -10.70
N LYS A 244 3.76 -27.25 -10.08
CA LYS A 244 3.96 -27.13 -8.61
C LYS A 244 3.69 -25.69 -8.14
N GLN A 245 4.32 -24.73 -8.82
CA GLN A 245 4.18 -23.29 -8.60
C GLN A 245 4.86 -22.48 -9.71
N ILE A 246 4.50 -21.21 -9.80
CA ILE A 246 5.07 -20.21 -10.71
C ILE A 246 5.71 -19.08 -9.89
N ILE A 247 7.00 -18.85 -10.05
CA ILE A 247 7.77 -17.76 -9.44
C ILE A 247 7.96 -16.66 -10.49
N VAL A 248 7.41 -15.48 -10.23
CA VAL A 248 7.48 -14.31 -11.10
C VAL A 248 8.42 -13.29 -10.50
N THR A 249 9.51 -12.95 -11.21
CA THR A 249 10.47 -11.93 -10.78
C THR A 249 10.03 -10.54 -11.24
N LEU A 250 10.10 -9.56 -10.32
CA LEU A 250 9.75 -8.15 -10.56
C LEU A 250 11.03 -7.31 -10.59
N GLY A 251 12.04 -7.79 -11.32
CA GLY A 251 13.40 -7.26 -11.31
C GLY A 251 14.06 -7.40 -9.93
N ALA A 252 14.72 -6.35 -9.46
CA ALA A 252 15.32 -6.30 -8.13
C ALA A 252 14.34 -5.79 -7.04
N SER A 253 13.08 -5.53 -7.38
CA SER A 253 12.09 -4.94 -6.46
C SER A 253 11.26 -5.97 -5.70
N GLY A 254 10.99 -7.15 -6.28
CA GLY A 254 10.12 -8.13 -5.64
C GLY A 254 9.98 -9.45 -6.41
N ILE A 255 9.27 -10.41 -5.81
CA ILE A 255 8.95 -11.73 -6.36
C ILE A 255 7.51 -12.08 -5.95
N ILE A 256 6.74 -12.66 -6.87
CA ILE A 256 5.43 -13.25 -6.58
C ILE A 256 5.50 -14.75 -6.86
N ILE A 257 5.12 -15.58 -5.89
CA ILE A 257 5.02 -17.04 -6.04
C ILE A 257 3.54 -17.39 -6.07
N VAL A 258 3.08 -17.97 -7.17
CA VAL A 258 1.70 -18.47 -7.32
C VAL A 258 1.75 -19.99 -7.23
N GLY A 259 1.28 -20.53 -6.10
CA GLY A 259 1.04 -21.96 -5.91
C GLY A 259 -0.37 -22.36 -6.34
N LYS A 260 -0.76 -23.61 -6.06
CA LYS A 260 -2.07 -24.15 -6.45
C LYS A 260 -3.24 -23.40 -5.80
N ASP A 261 -3.17 -23.17 -4.50
CA ASP A 261 -4.25 -22.57 -3.72
C ASP A 261 -3.86 -21.21 -3.10
N LYS A 262 -2.56 -20.92 -2.99
CA LYS A 262 -2.02 -19.73 -2.31
C LYS A 262 -1.02 -18.99 -3.17
N CYS A 263 -0.89 -17.70 -2.89
CA CYS A 263 0.16 -16.86 -3.44
C CYS A 263 0.93 -16.13 -2.34
N ASP A 264 2.23 -15.98 -2.58
CA ASP A 264 3.19 -15.29 -1.73
C ASP A 264 3.74 -14.09 -2.50
N LEU A 265 3.82 -12.94 -1.83
CA LEU A 265 4.40 -11.71 -2.31
C LEU A 265 5.61 -11.38 -1.44
N ILE A 266 6.77 -11.26 -2.07
CA ILE A 266 8.02 -10.79 -1.48
C ILE A 266 8.31 -9.44 -2.14
N PHE A 267 8.42 -8.37 -1.36
CA PHE A 267 8.40 -7.01 -1.92
C PHE A 267 9.31 -6.05 -1.17
N ASP A 268 9.86 -5.07 -1.90
CA ASP A 268 10.55 -3.94 -1.27
C ASP A 268 9.57 -3.11 -0.44
N ARG A 269 9.91 -2.83 0.82
CA ARG A 269 8.99 -2.11 1.71
C ARG A 269 9.00 -0.60 1.48
N SER A 270 10.10 -0.07 0.94
CA SER A 270 10.33 1.37 0.75
C SER A 270 10.16 1.80 -0.71
N CYS A 271 10.04 0.85 -1.63
CA CYS A 271 10.04 1.06 -3.08
C CYS A 271 8.99 0.18 -3.76
N GLN A 272 8.69 0.47 -5.02
CA GLN A 272 7.87 -0.41 -5.86
C GLN A 272 8.70 -0.97 -7.02
N GLU A 273 8.01 -1.54 -8.01
CA GLU A 273 8.57 -2.04 -9.24
C GLU A 273 9.54 -1.03 -9.91
N GLY A 274 10.79 -1.45 -10.14
CA GLY A 274 11.82 -0.68 -10.85
C GLY A 274 12.55 0.38 -10.02
N ASP A 275 11.97 0.82 -8.89
CA ASP A 275 12.51 1.91 -8.08
C ASP A 275 13.90 1.56 -7.49
N PHE A 276 14.10 0.33 -6.99
CA PHE A 276 15.41 -0.10 -6.47
C PHE A 276 16.52 0.03 -7.52
N ALA A 277 16.29 -0.49 -8.72
CA ALA A 277 17.27 -0.43 -9.80
C ALA A 277 17.54 1.03 -10.25
N SER A 278 16.53 1.91 -10.18
CA SER A 278 16.69 3.32 -10.54
C SER A 278 17.59 4.12 -9.59
N GLN A 279 17.75 3.65 -8.33
CA GLN A 279 18.68 4.26 -7.36
C GLN A 279 20.15 4.00 -7.71
N TYR A 280 20.44 2.94 -8.47
CA TYR A 280 21.80 2.54 -8.84
C TYR A 280 21.92 2.53 -10.37
N PRO A 281 22.39 3.64 -10.98
CA PRO A 281 22.36 3.82 -12.42
C PRO A 281 23.06 2.69 -13.19
N GLY A 282 22.48 2.28 -14.31
CA GLY A 282 22.94 1.14 -15.11
C GLY A 282 22.09 -0.11 -14.87
N GLN A 283 22.04 -0.99 -15.86
CA GLN A 283 21.38 -2.29 -15.77
C GLN A 283 22.39 -3.35 -15.30
N ILE A 284 21.89 -4.52 -14.89
CA ILE A 284 22.75 -5.63 -14.51
C ILE A 284 22.23 -6.94 -15.14
N MET A 285 23.17 -7.76 -15.60
CA MET A 285 22.91 -9.13 -16.07
C MET A 285 23.21 -10.10 -14.93
N GLY A 286 22.44 -11.18 -14.81
CA GLY A 286 22.67 -12.24 -13.80
C GLY A 286 21.66 -12.32 -12.66
N ASN A 287 20.63 -11.45 -12.61
CA ASN A 287 19.60 -11.50 -11.56
C ASN A 287 18.92 -12.87 -11.44
N HIS A 288 18.56 -13.47 -12.57
CA HIS A 288 17.97 -14.82 -12.59
C HIS A 288 18.99 -15.91 -12.19
N ALA A 289 20.27 -15.72 -12.48
CA ALA A 289 21.31 -16.64 -12.02
C ALA A 289 21.43 -16.62 -10.49
N CYS A 290 21.39 -15.45 -9.86
CA CYS A 290 21.34 -15.32 -8.40
C CYS A 290 20.12 -16.03 -7.80
N LEU A 291 18.94 -15.86 -8.39
CA LEU A 291 17.72 -16.53 -7.93
C LEU A 291 17.81 -18.06 -8.07
N LEU A 292 18.16 -18.57 -9.26
CA LEU A 292 18.30 -20.01 -9.48
C LEU A 292 19.40 -20.63 -8.62
N GLY A 293 20.51 -19.91 -8.43
CA GLY A 293 21.60 -20.30 -7.53
C GLY A 293 21.11 -20.46 -6.08
N ALA A 294 20.35 -19.48 -5.57
CA ALA A 294 19.77 -19.55 -4.24
C ALA A 294 18.74 -20.67 -4.10
N LEU A 295 17.85 -20.86 -5.09
CA LEU A 295 16.84 -21.92 -5.09
C LEU A 295 17.49 -23.31 -5.11
N ALA A 296 18.45 -23.54 -6.02
CA ALA A 296 19.11 -24.83 -6.15
C ALA A 296 19.96 -25.17 -4.92
N THR A 297 20.73 -24.21 -4.41
CA THR A 297 21.57 -24.43 -3.22
C THR A 297 20.71 -24.73 -1.99
N SER A 298 19.63 -23.97 -1.78
CA SER A 298 18.70 -24.22 -0.66
C SER A 298 17.95 -25.54 -0.82
N TRP A 299 17.64 -25.95 -2.05
CA TRP A 299 17.03 -27.25 -2.33
C TRP A 299 17.98 -28.40 -1.95
N ILE A 300 19.28 -28.30 -2.27
CA ILE A 300 20.28 -29.33 -1.95
C ILE A 300 20.47 -29.46 -0.44
N GLU A 301 20.44 -28.34 0.29
CA GLU A 301 20.54 -28.33 1.75
C GLU A 301 19.32 -29.00 2.41
N ASN A 302 18.12 -28.85 1.85
CA ASN A 302 16.90 -29.49 2.38
C ASN A 302 15.89 -29.88 1.28
N PRO A 303 16.10 -31.00 0.56
CA PRO A 303 15.25 -31.38 -0.57
C PRO A 303 13.79 -31.68 -0.19
N ASN A 304 13.54 -32.13 1.05
CA ASN A 304 12.21 -32.53 1.54
C ASN A 304 11.41 -31.37 2.13
N GLY A 305 12.05 -30.26 2.49
CA GLY A 305 11.43 -29.18 3.26
C GLY A 305 11.88 -27.79 2.82
N LEU A 306 12.19 -27.61 1.53
CA LEU A 306 12.57 -26.33 0.97
C LEU A 306 11.50 -25.27 1.27
N ASP A 307 11.91 -24.22 1.97
CA ASP A 307 11.14 -22.98 2.09
C ASP A 307 11.38 -22.14 0.83
N TRP A 308 10.48 -22.27 -0.15
CA TRP A 308 10.54 -21.55 -1.42
C TRP A 308 10.51 -20.04 -1.26
N THR A 309 9.86 -19.55 -0.22
CA THR A 309 9.70 -18.14 0.07
C THR A 309 11.00 -17.58 0.63
N LYS A 310 11.61 -18.25 1.61
CA LYS A 310 12.95 -17.90 2.11
C LYS A 310 14.00 -17.96 1.01
N ALA A 311 14.02 -19.03 0.22
CA ALA A 311 15.00 -19.20 -0.86
C ALA A 311 14.85 -18.13 -1.95
N SER A 312 13.61 -17.81 -2.34
CA SER A 312 13.31 -16.69 -3.26
C SER A 312 13.76 -15.35 -2.69
N MET A 313 13.52 -15.11 -1.40
CA MET A 313 13.94 -13.88 -0.73
C MET A 313 15.47 -13.73 -0.72
N ILE A 314 16.22 -14.80 -0.45
CA ILE A 314 17.68 -14.81 -0.56
C ILE A 314 18.10 -14.51 -2.01
N GLY A 315 17.46 -15.14 -3.00
CA GLY A 315 17.70 -14.88 -4.41
C GLY A 315 17.50 -13.42 -4.82
N LEU A 316 16.42 -12.79 -4.34
CA LEU A 316 16.16 -11.35 -4.53
C LEU A 316 17.26 -10.49 -3.91
N LYS A 317 17.67 -10.78 -2.68
CA LYS A 317 18.75 -10.07 -1.98
C LYS A 317 20.09 -10.22 -2.71
N LEU A 318 20.41 -11.40 -3.23
CA LEU A 318 21.61 -11.62 -4.05
C LEU A 318 21.57 -10.84 -5.36
N ALA A 319 20.42 -10.77 -6.03
CA ALA A 319 20.25 -9.96 -7.24
C ALA A 319 20.47 -8.46 -6.93
N ARG A 320 19.98 -7.97 -5.79
CA ARG A 320 20.24 -6.59 -5.32
C ARG A 320 21.71 -6.35 -5.03
N ILE A 321 22.37 -7.29 -4.35
CA ILE A 321 23.82 -7.23 -4.07
C ILE A 321 24.60 -7.18 -5.38
N LEU A 322 24.26 -8.04 -6.36
CA LEU A 322 24.87 -8.03 -7.68
C LEU A 322 24.66 -6.68 -8.39
N HIS A 323 23.46 -6.09 -8.30
CA HIS A 323 23.19 -4.77 -8.89
C HIS A 323 24.08 -3.70 -8.26
N ILE A 324 24.21 -3.68 -6.93
CA ILE A 324 25.05 -2.69 -6.23
C ILE A 324 26.53 -2.88 -6.55
N LEU A 325 27.05 -4.10 -6.43
CA LEU A 325 28.46 -4.42 -6.63
C LEU A 325 28.89 -4.33 -8.10
N GLY A 326 27.97 -4.61 -9.03
CA GLY A 326 28.25 -4.70 -10.46
C GLY A 326 29.13 -5.90 -10.81
N PHE A 327 29.68 -5.88 -12.01
CA PHE A 327 30.64 -6.90 -12.45
C PHE A 327 32.02 -6.58 -11.87
N GLU A 328 32.74 -7.62 -11.45
CA GLU A 328 34.08 -7.45 -10.91
C GLU A 328 35.12 -7.35 -12.03
N VAL A 329 36.15 -6.55 -11.76
CA VAL A 329 37.33 -6.47 -12.59
C VAL A 329 38.32 -7.52 -12.08
N TYR A 330 38.70 -8.45 -12.95
CA TYR A 330 39.74 -9.43 -12.65
C TYR A 330 40.92 -9.27 -13.60
N GLU A 331 42.12 -9.63 -13.13
CA GLU A 331 43.36 -9.50 -13.90
C GLU A 331 43.84 -10.87 -14.39
N GLU A 332 44.19 -10.94 -15.66
CA GLU A 332 44.70 -12.13 -16.33
C GLU A 332 45.71 -11.69 -17.40
N ASN A 333 46.90 -12.31 -17.43
CA ASN A 333 47.97 -11.95 -18.38
C ASN A 333 48.28 -10.44 -18.42
N HIS A 334 48.39 -9.79 -17.25
CA HIS A 334 48.59 -8.34 -17.10
C HIS A 334 47.51 -7.46 -17.76
N SER A 335 46.30 -7.99 -17.92
CA SER A 335 45.17 -7.30 -18.54
C SER A 335 43.93 -7.43 -17.65
N LYS A 336 43.13 -6.36 -17.58
CA LYS A 336 41.91 -6.32 -16.78
C LYS A 336 40.68 -6.64 -17.62
N TYR A 337 39.77 -7.43 -17.07
CA TYR A 337 38.55 -7.90 -17.75
C TYR A 337 37.35 -7.92 -16.79
N LEU A 338 36.13 -7.94 -17.33
CA LEU A 338 34.91 -8.05 -16.51
C LEU A 338 34.46 -9.50 -16.39
N ARG A 339 33.90 -9.84 -15.23
CA ARG A 339 33.14 -11.08 -15.02
C ARG A 339 32.09 -10.91 -13.92
N LEU A 340 31.16 -11.87 -13.88
CA LEU A 340 30.24 -12.01 -12.75
C LEU A 340 31.04 -12.33 -11.47
N PRO A 341 30.77 -11.68 -10.33
CA PRO A 341 31.49 -11.91 -9.08
C PRO A 341 31.04 -13.20 -8.36
N TYR A 342 31.29 -14.37 -8.97
CA TYR A 342 30.80 -15.68 -8.50
C TYR A 342 31.11 -15.99 -7.03
N GLN A 343 32.36 -15.74 -6.62
CA GLN A 343 32.82 -15.98 -5.24
C GLN A 343 32.12 -15.07 -4.24
N THR A 344 32.04 -13.78 -4.55
CA THR A 344 31.38 -12.78 -3.70
C THR A 344 29.89 -13.09 -3.53
N ILE A 345 29.18 -13.44 -4.60
CA ILE A 345 27.76 -13.86 -4.53
C ILE A 345 27.59 -15.10 -3.66
N THR A 346 28.49 -16.08 -3.77
CA THR A 346 28.48 -17.29 -2.93
C THR A 346 28.72 -16.98 -1.45
N GLN A 347 29.63 -16.06 -1.14
CA GLN A 347 29.87 -15.60 0.22
C GLN A 347 28.63 -14.94 0.82
N TYR A 348 28.00 -14.02 0.08
CA TYR A 348 26.77 -13.37 0.54
C TYR A 348 25.60 -14.36 0.68
N TYR A 349 25.51 -15.40 -0.15
CA TYR A 349 24.52 -16.45 0.03
C TYR A 349 24.67 -17.11 1.40
N ARG A 350 25.92 -17.48 1.79
CA ARG A 350 26.20 -18.10 3.08
C ARG A 350 25.84 -17.17 4.25
N ILE A 351 26.21 -15.89 4.17
CA ILE A 351 25.88 -14.89 5.20
C ILE A 351 24.36 -14.76 5.35
N LEU A 352 23.63 -14.61 4.23
CA LEU A 352 22.18 -14.46 4.22
C LEU A 352 21.43 -15.72 4.66
N ASN A 353 21.97 -16.92 4.38
CA ASN A 353 21.32 -18.17 4.74
C ASN A 353 21.48 -18.49 6.24
N LEU A 354 22.66 -18.21 6.81
CA LEU A 354 23.01 -18.47 8.21
C LEU A 354 22.45 -17.43 9.19
N ASN A 355 21.89 -16.31 8.71
CA ASN A 355 21.56 -15.13 9.51
C ASN A 355 22.76 -14.71 10.40
N ASP A 356 23.96 -14.73 9.83
CA ASP A 356 25.18 -14.40 10.57
C ASP A 356 25.27 -12.88 10.79
N ASP A 357 24.62 -12.40 11.85
CA ASP A 357 24.63 -11.00 12.29
C ASP A 357 25.96 -10.57 12.94
N ASN A 358 26.98 -11.44 12.98
CA ASN A 358 28.26 -11.12 13.63
C ASN A 358 29.15 -10.15 12.81
N GLY A 359 28.80 -9.87 11.56
CA GLY A 359 29.51 -8.91 10.71
C GLY A 359 28.67 -7.66 10.40
N ASP A 360 29.24 -6.47 10.62
CA ASP A 360 28.65 -5.22 10.13
C ASP A 360 28.89 -5.12 8.61
N TYR A 361 27.91 -5.60 7.82
CA TYR A 361 27.90 -5.51 6.37
C TYR A 361 26.87 -4.46 5.92
N PRO A 362 27.29 -3.20 5.62
CA PRO A 362 26.36 -2.11 5.29
C PRO A 362 25.42 -2.43 4.12
N ILE A 363 25.90 -3.21 3.14
CA ILE A 363 25.10 -3.62 1.98
C ILE A 363 23.91 -4.52 2.37
N ILE A 364 24.05 -5.35 3.41
CA ILE A 364 22.99 -6.27 3.87
C ILE A 364 21.82 -5.46 4.44
N ASN A 365 22.09 -4.39 5.17
CA ASN A 365 21.07 -3.48 5.70
C ASN A 365 20.27 -2.82 4.56
N ILE A 366 20.93 -2.47 3.46
CA ILE A 366 20.30 -1.83 2.30
C ILE A 366 19.44 -2.83 1.52
N VAL A 367 19.94 -4.04 1.26
CA VAL A 367 19.18 -5.05 0.48
C VAL A 367 18.16 -5.80 1.31
N GLY A 368 18.26 -5.74 2.63
CA GLY A 368 17.45 -6.47 3.60
C GLY A 368 16.04 -5.94 3.79
N ASP A 369 15.71 -4.77 3.24
CA ASP A 369 14.41 -4.10 3.39
C ASP A 369 13.29 -4.73 2.54
N VAL A 370 12.98 -5.99 2.83
CA VAL A 370 12.04 -6.82 2.07
C VAL A 370 10.94 -7.33 3.01
N GLY A 371 9.69 -7.07 2.66
CA GLY A 371 8.49 -7.54 3.36
C GLY A 371 7.91 -8.80 2.72
N PHE A 372 7.02 -9.46 3.46
CA PHE A 372 6.33 -10.66 3.01
C PHE A 372 4.81 -10.58 3.24
N PHE A 373 4.04 -11.01 2.24
CA PHE A 373 2.60 -11.15 2.35
C PHE A 373 2.15 -12.46 1.70
N GLN A 374 1.16 -13.13 2.30
CA GLN A 374 0.57 -14.36 1.77
C GLN A 374 -0.95 -14.26 1.79
N ALA A 375 -1.58 -14.77 0.74
CA ALA A 375 -3.03 -14.85 0.61
C ALA A 375 -3.46 -16.09 -0.18
N ASP A 376 -4.73 -16.46 -0.06
CA ASP A 376 -5.34 -17.49 -0.90
C ASP A 376 -5.64 -16.92 -2.30
N ASN A 377 -5.39 -17.72 -3.34
CA ASN A 377 -5.61 -17.33 -4.74
C ASN A 377 -7.05 -16.89 -4.99
N GLU A 378 -8.03 -17.63 -4.46
CA GLU A 378 -9.46 -17.29 -4.59
C GLU A 378 -9.78 -15.95 -3.93
N THR A 379 -9.17 -15.65 -2.78
CA THR A 379 -9.37 -14.37 -2.11
C THR A 379 -8.87 -13.22 -2.98
N ILE A 380 -7.70 -13.37 -3.62
CA ILE A 380 -7.15 -12.37 -4.55
C ILE A 380 -8.00 -12.24 -5.81
N MET A 381 -8.47 -13.34 -6.39
CA MET A 381 -9.26 -13.32 -7.63
C MET A 381 -10.69 -12.81 -7.44
N ASN A 382 -11.28 -13.02 -6.25
CA ASN A 382 -12.64 -12.55 -5.94
C ASN A 382 -12.68 -11.09 -5.51
N LYS A 383 -11.52 -10.46 -5.27
CA LYS A 383 -11.43 -9.01 -5.04
C LYS A 383 -11.75 -8.31 -6.35
N THR A 384 -12.94 -7.74 -6.45
CA THR A 384 -13.44 -7.06 -7.65
C THR A 384 -12.68 -5.74 -7.87
N GLU A 385 -12.62 -5.25 -9.13
CA GLU A 385 -12.17 -3.87 -9.43
C GLU A 385 -13.09 -2.89 -8.66
N GLY A 386 -12.67 -2.47 -7.46
CA GLY A 386 -13.47 -1.68 -6.51
C GLY A 386 -13.36 -2.12 -5.04
N ASP A 387 -12.83 -3.32 -4.75
CA ASP A 387 -12.58 -3.76 -3.38
C ASP A 387 -11.38 -3.01 -2.79
N ASN A 388 -11.63 -2.16 -1.80
CA ASN A 388 -10.64 -1.31 -1.11
C ASN A 388 -9.70 -2.06 -0.16
N TRP A 389 -9.38 -3.32 -0.45
CA TRP A 389 -8.51 -4.11 0.42
C TRP A 389 -7.06 -3.61 0.37
N THR A 390 -6.36 -3.74 1.49
CA THR A 390 -4.97 -3.32 1.66
C THR A 390 -4.18 -4.36 2.43
N ILE A 391 -2.88 -4.49 2.16
CA ILE A 391 -1.97 -5.31 2.97
C ILE A 391 -1.97 -4.81 4.43
N LEU A 392 -2.06 -3.49 4.61
CA LEU A 392 -2.16 -2.83 5.92
C LEU A 392 -3.34 -3.36 6.75
N GLU A 393 -4.57 -3.39 6.19
CA GLU A 393 -5.75 -3.89 6.91
C GLU A 393 -5.69 -5.41 7.15
N GLU A 394 -5.25 -6.18 6.15
CA GLU A 394 -5.12 -7.64 6.27
C GLU A 394 -4.17 -8.02 7.43
N ASN A 395 -3.01 -7.35 7.50
CA ASN A 395 -1.99 -7.64 8.51
C ASN A 395 -2.32 -7.06 9.89
N LEU A 396 -2.82 -5.83 9.99
CA LEU A 396 -3.07 -5.19 11.29
C LEU A 396 -4.42 -5.55 11.91
N ILE A 397 -5.46 -5.83 11.12
CA ILE A 397 -6.82 -6.04 11.64
C ILE A 397 -7.25 -7.49 11.49
N LYS A 398 -7.22 -8.04 10.27
CA LYS A 398 -7.82 -9.36 10.00
C LYS A 398 -7.01 -10.50 10.61
N LYS A 399 -5.67 -10.51 10.46
CA LYS A 399 -4.81 -11.51 11.11
C LYS A 399 -4.93 -11.50 12.64
N GLN A 400 -5.12 -10.33 13.26
CA GLN A 400 -5.27 -10.21 14.72
C GLN A 400 -6.57 -10.85 15.25
N LYS A 401 -7.67 -10.76 14.49
CA LYS A 401 -8.94 -11.43 14.85
C LYS A 401 -8.78 -12.95 14.93
N HIS A 402 -7.98 -13.53 14.04
CA HIS A 402 -7.66 -14.96 14.09
C HIS A 402 -6.78 -15.33 15.29
N GLN A 403 -5.96 -14.39 15.78
CA GLN A 403 -5.10 -14.56 16.95
C GLN A 403 -5.77 -14.15 18.29
N GLN A 404 -7.08 -13.88 18.29
CA GLN A 404 -7.85 -13.45 19.47
C GLN A 404 -7.33 -12.17 20.18
N ARG A 405 -6.57 -11.32 19.47
CA ARG A 405 -6.11 -10.02 19.97
C ARG A 405 -7.10 -8.93 19.56
N ASP A 406 -7.33 -7.93 20.42
CA ASP A 406 -8.16 -6.77 20.10
C ASP A 406 -7.51 -5.96 18.95
N PRO A 407 -8.15 -5.86 17.77
CA PRO A 407 -7.60 -5.12 16.63
C PRO A 407 -7.31 -3.65 16.96
N GLN A 408 -8.08 -3.04 17.85
CA GLN A 408 -7.90 -1.63 18.20
C GLN A 408 -6.59 -1.41 18.96
N ASP A 409 -6.22 -2.34 19.84
CA ASP A 409 -4.95 -2.29 20.57
C ASP A 409 -3.76 -2.42 19.61
N ALA A 410 -3.85 -3.33 18.63
CA ALA A 410 -2.80 -3.52 17.64
C ALA A 410 -2.57 -2.26 16.79
N VAL A 411 -3.67 -1.60 16.36
CA VAL A 411 -3.60 -0.33 15.64
C VAL A 411 -3.00 0.78 16.50
N ASN A 412 -3.40 0.89 17.78
CA ASN A 412 -2.87 1.88 18.71
C ASN A 412 -1.37 1.68 18.95
N GLU A 413 -0.94 0.45 19.22
CA GLU A 413 0.46 0.11 19.45
C GLU A 413 1.31 0.39 18.20
N CYS A 414 0.80 0.01 17.02
CA CYS A 414 1.45 0.30 15.75
C CYS A 414 1.57 1.82 15.52
N ALA A 415 0.49 2.58 15.70
CA ALA A 415 0.50 4.05 15.59
C ALA A 415 1.53 4.70 16.53
N ARG A 416 1.60 4.26 17.80
CA ARG A 416 2.64 4.72 18.74
C ARG A 416 4.03 4.40 18.22
N ASN A 417 4.29 3.17 17.78
CA ASN A 417 5.59 2.76 17.26
C ASN A 417 5.99 3.52 15.99
N ILE A 418 5.04 3.85 15.10
CA ILE A 418 5.30 4.70 13.93
C ILE A 418 5.83 6.06 14.39
N VAL A 419 5.15 6.72 15.33
CA VAL A 419 5.59 8.04 15.83
C VAL A 419 6.94 7.96 16.50
N LEU A 420 7.15 6.98 17.39
CA LEU A 420 8.35 6.87 18.22
C LEU A 420 9.56 6.37 17.41
N LYS A 421 9.43 5.21 16.77
CA LYS A 421 10.54 4.47 16.13
C LYS A 421 10.63 4.72 14.63
N GLY A 422 9.49 4.90 13.97
CA GLY A 422 9.39 5.15 12.53
C GLY A 422 8.59 4.07 11.80
N PRO A 423 8.10 4.38 10.59
CA PRO A 423 7.16 3.51 9.89
C PRO A 423 7.76 2.14 9.54
N LEU A 424 8.97 2.09 8.95
CA LEU A 424 9.60 0.82 8.55
C LEU A 424 9.88 -0.12 9.74
N VAL A 425 10.10 0.40 10.94
CA VAL A 425 10.28 -0.44 12.14
C VAL A 425 8.94 -0.93 12.67
N ALA A 426 7.90 -0.09 12.62
CA ALA A 426 6.58 -0.41 13.13
C ALA A 426 5.74 -1.28 12.19
N LEU A 427 6.12 -1.35 10.91
CA LEU A 427 5.38 -1.98 9.81
C LEU A 427 6.30 -2.97 9.05
N PRO A 428 6.66 -4.11 9.65
CA PRO A 428 7.61 -5.07 9.07
C PRO A 428 7.15 -5.66 7.73
N ASP A 429 5.87 -5.98 7.58
CA ASP A 429 5.32 -6.68 6.40
C ASP A 429 4.27 -5.83 5.66
N ILE A 430 4.47 -4.52 5.64
CA ILE A 430 3.52 -3.57 5.05
C ILE A 430 4.30 -2.58 4.19
N PRO A 431 3.83 -2.28 2.97
CA PRO A 431 4.52 -1.33 2.11
C PRO A 431 4.37 0.10 2.63
N VAL A 432 5.46 0.85 2.58
CA VAL A 432 5.55 2.25 2.98
C VAL A 432 6.20 3.04 1.84
N GLU A 433 5.41 3.83 1.13
CA GLU A 433 5.94 4.72 0.10
C GLU A 433 6.45 6.00 0.75
N SER A 434 7.59 6.50 0.26
CA SER A 434 8.12 7.82 0.64
C SER A 434 8.53 8.62 -0.60
N ILE A 435 8.06 9.87 -0.69
CA ILE A 435 8.44 10.82 -1.73
C ILE A 435 8.85 12.12 -1.04
N GLY A 436 10.16 12.37 -1.03
CA GLY A 436 10.72 13.46 -0.23
C GLY A 436 10.35 13.26 1.25
N ALA A 437 9.66 14.24 1.82
CA ALA A 437 9.16 14.21 3.19
C ALA A 437 7.74 13.63 3.34
N TRP A 438 7.04 13.38 2.23
CA TRP A 438 5.74 12.70 2.27
C TRP A 438 5.93 11.19 2.40
N SER A 439 5.13 10.55 3.26
CA SER A 439 5.10 9.09 3.38
C SER A 439 3.70 8.59 3.74
N SER A 440 3.35 7.39 3.27
CA SER A 440 2.09 6.72 3.59
C SER A 440 2.20 5.21 3.47
N ALA A 441 1.34 4.49 4.19
CA ALA A 441 1.11 3.05 4.07
C ALA A 441 -0.32 2.74 3.55
N ASP A 442 -1.09 3.77 3.22
CA ASP A 442 -2.44 3.62 2.67
C ASP A 442 -2.38 3.43 1.15
N ARG A 443 -2.85 2.28 0.66
CA ARG A 443 -2.85 1.93 -0.77
C ARG A 443 -3.44 3.03 -1.65
N GLN A 444 -4.55 3.65 -1.28
CA GLN A 444 -5.22 4.63 -2.14
C GLN A 444 -4.42 5.92 -2.26
N GLU A 445 -3.81 6.37 -1.16
CA GLU A 445 -2.91 7.52 -1.19
C GLU A 445 -1.66 7.21 -2.02
N ILE A 446 -1.05 6.04 -1.83
CA ILE A 446 0.13 5.59 -2.60
C ILE A 446 -0.19 5.56 -4.09
N GLU A 447 -1.29 4.91 -4.49
CA GLU A 447 -1.67 4.80 -5.91
C GLU A 447 -1.94 6.17 -6.55
N GLY A 448 -2.69 7.05 -5.86
CA GLY A 448 -2.98 8.39 -6.36
C GLY A 448 -1.71 9.24 -6.54
N VAL A 449 -0.84 9.25 -5.53
CA VAL A 449 0.43 10.00 -5.56
C VAL A 449 1.36 9.44 -6.64
N ARG A 450 1.50 8.13 -6.77
CA ARG A 450 2.32 7.51 -7.83
C ARG A 450 1.75 7.75 -9.22
N SER A 451 0.43 7.71 -9.39
CA SER A 451 -0.21 8.02 -10.67
C SER A 451 0.16 9.42 -11.15
N VAL A 452 0.15 10.42 -10.27
CA VAL A 452 0.55 11.79 -10.61
C VAL A 452 2.05 11.92 -10.80
N LYS A 453 2.87 11.33 -9.92
CA LYS A 453 4.34 11.33 -10.07
C LYS A 453 4.77 10.74 -11.42
N ASN A 454 4.18 9.62 -11.82
CA ASN A 454 4.47 8.99 -13.11
C ASN A 454 4.04 9.89 -14.27
N ALA A 455 2.82 10.45 -14.25
CA ALA A 455 2.36 11.38 -15.29
C ALA A 455 3.28 12.61 -15.41
N MET A 456 3.69 13.21 -14.28
CA MET A 456 4.60 14.35 -14.25
C MET A 456 6.01 13.99 -14.76
N ARG A 457 6.53 12.82 -14.38
CA ARG A 457 7.83 12.32 -14.85
C ARG A 457 7.84 12.10 -16.36
N ASP A 458 6.83 11.41 -16.87
CA ASP A 458 6.73 11.08 -18.30
C ASP A 458 6.58 12.36 -19.13
N TYR A 459 5.82 13.34 -18.63
CA TYR A 459 5.70 14.66 -19.25
C TYR A 459 7.02 15.43 -19.23
N ALA A 460 7.77 15.39 -18.13
CA ALA A 460 9.07 16.07 -18.01
C ALA A 460 10.15 15.51 -18.97
N GLN A 461 9.97 14.29 -19.49
CA GLN A 461 10.86 13.67 -20.48
C GLN A 461 10.53 14.08 -21.92
N LEU A 462 9.37 14.72 -22.17
CA LEU A 462 9.01 15.20 -23.50
C LEU A 462 9.92 16.34 -23.94
N LYS A 463 10.31 16.32 -25.22
CA LYS A 463 11.08 17.41 -25.82
C LYS A 463 10.13 18.54 -26.21
N ASN A 464 10.26 19.70 -25.57
CA ASN A 464 9.51 20.92 -25.86
C ASN A 464 7.98 20.73 -25.99
N PRO A 465 7.29 20.26 -24.93
CA PRO A 465 5.84 20.08 -24.98
C PRO A 465 5.12 21.42 -25.18
N ASP A 466 4.15 21.45 -26.09
CA ASP A 466 3.35 22.62 -26.46
C ASP A 466 2.03 22.72 -25.67
N LYS A 467 1.57 21.60 -25.09
CA LYS A 467 0.34 21.48 -24.30
C LYS A 467 0.63 21.10 -22.85
N PRO A 468 -0.06 21.67 -21.86
CA PRO A 468 0.20 21.36 -20.46
C PRO A 468 -0.35 19.99 -20.01
N LEU A 469 0.33 19.38 -19.05
CA LEU A 469 -0.18 18.27 -18.26
C LEU A 469 -1.12 18.80 -17.18
N CYS A 470 -2.38 18.38 -17.20
CA CYS A 470 -3.38 18.82 -16.21
C CYS A 470 -3.68 17.71 -15.20
N VAL A 471 -3.53 18.02 -13.92
CA VAL A 471 -3.72 17.10 -12.79
C VAL A 471 -4.67 17.74 -11.78
N ALA A 472 -5.52 16.94 -11.14
CA ALA A 472 -6.39 17.41 -10.06
C ALA A 472 -6.02 16.83 -8.69
N VAL A 473 -6.19 17.60 -7.62
CA VAL A 473 -5.93 17.17 -6.25
C VAL A 473 -7.14 17.51 -5.39
N PHE A 474 -7.73 16.49 -4.78
CA PHE A 474 -8.91 16.60 -3.94
C PHE A 474 -8.56 16.21 -2.50
N GLY A 475 -9.32 16.77 -1.56
CA GLY A 475 -9.17 16.48 -0.14
C GLY A 475 -9.66 17.64 0.72
N PRO A 476 -9.99 17.39 2.00
CA PRO A 476 -10.51 18.42 2.88
C PRO A 476 -9.50 19.56 3.09
N PRO A 477 -9.96 20.75 3.53
CA PRO A 477 -9.07 21.83 3.93
C PRO A 477 -8.01 21.35 4.94
N GLY A 478 -6.74 21.67 4.69
CA GLY A 478 -5.64 21.28 5.57
C GLY A 478 -5.22 19.80 5.48
N ALA A 479 -5.66 19.03 4.48
CA ALA A 479 -5.25 17.63 4.28
C ALA A 479 -3.80 17.46 3.77
N GLY A 480 -3.15 18.54 3.30
CA GLY A 480 -1.78 18.49 2.78
C GLY A 480 -1.67 18.46 1.24
N LYS A 481 -2.68 18.95 0.52
CA LYS A 481 -2.71 18.99 -0.97
C LYS A 481 -1.45 19.59 -1.60
N SER A 482 -1.10 20.82 -1.22
CA SER A 482 0.08 21.50 -1.74
C SER A 482 1.38 20.80 -1.33
N PHE A 483 1.44 20.28 -0.10
CA PHE A 483 2.60 19.57 0.42
C PHE A 483 2.97 18.37 -0.47
N VAL A 484 2.02 17.48 -0.75
CA VAL A 484 2.23 16.30 -1.60
C VAL A 484 2.79 16.69 -2.97
N VAL A 485 2.18 17.68 -3.62
CA VAL A 485 2.58 18.12 -4.96
C VAL A 485 3.98 18.76 -4.96
N THR A 486 4.30 19.56 -3.92
CA THR A 486 5.63 20.13 -3.75
C THR A 486 6.70 19.05 -3.54
N GLU A 487 6.39 17.98 -2.81
CA GLU A 487 7.32 16.85 -2.63
C GLU A 487 7.56 16.08 -3.94
N ILE A 488 6.51 15.83 -4.73
CA ILE A 488 6.64 15.25 -6.08
C ILE A 488 7.52 16.15 -6.96
N ALA A 489 7.24 17.45 -6.99
CA ALA A 489 7.98 18.42 -7.79
C ALA A 489 9.46 18.48 -7.42
N ARG A 490 9.78 18.42 -6.12
CA ARG A 490 11.14 18.34 -5.62
C ARG A 490 11.83 17.07 -6.10
N GLY A 491 11.15 15.92 -6.03
CA GLY A 491 11.68 14.63 -6.52
C GLY A 491 11.95 14.60 -8.03
N LEU A 492 11.25 15.44 -8.81
CA LEU A 492 11.47 15.61 -10.25
C LEU A 492 12.45 16.74 -10.60
N ASN A 493 13.15 17.31 -9.60
CA ASN A 493 14.09 18.42 -9.76
C ASN A 493 13.47 19.68 -10.41
N ILE A 494 12.18 19.93 -10.17
CA ILE A 494 11.51 21.17 -10.61
C ILE A 494 11.86 22.28 -9.59
N GLY A 495 12.69 23.24 -10.01
CA GLY A 495 13.14 24.35 -9.17
C GLY A 495 11.99 25.21 -8.62
N LYS A 496 12.13 25.72 -7.39
CA LYS A 496 11.10 26.53 -6.71
C LYS A 496 10.69 27.78 -7.51
N GLU A 497 11.63 28.33 -8.27
CA GLU A 497 11.41 29.52 -9.08
C GLU A 497 10.61 29.25 -10.37
N ALA A 498 10.38 27.98 -10.71
CA ALA A 498 9.46 27.56 -11.76
C ALA A 498 8.08 27.15 -11.21
N GLN A 499 7.87 27.25 -9.89
CA GLN A 499 6.61 26.91 -9.23
C GLN A 499 5.80 28.18 -8.98
N LEU A 500 4.59 28.24 -9.54
CA LEU A 500 3.64 29.33 -9.36
C LEU A 500 2.42 28.83 -8.59
N THR A 501 1.91 29.64 -7.67
CA THR A 501 0.68 29.31 -6.92
C THR A 501 -0.28 30.48 -7.02
N PHE A 502 -1.50 30.20 -7.46
CA PHE A 502 -2.59 31.16 -7.62
C PHE A 502 -3.80 30.63 -6.84
N ASN A 503 -4.31 31.43 -5.89
CA ASN A 503 -5.54 31.10 -5.18
C ASN A 503 -6.73 31.79 -5.87
N LEU A 504 -7.61 31.02 -6.50
CA LEU A 504 -8.75 31.56 -7.25
C LEU A 504 -9.82 32.19 -6.36
N SER A 505 -9.80 31.93 -5.05
CA SER A 505 -10.69 32.60 -4.09
C SER A 505 -10.38 34.09 -3.95
N GLN A 506 -9.18 34.52 -4.35
CA GLN A 506 -8.72 35.90 -4.33
C GLN A 506 -8.99 36.61 -5.67
N PHE A 507 -9.47 35.87 -6.67
CA PHE A 507 -9.69 36.40 -8.01
C PHE A 507 -11.16 36.78 -8.13
N GLU A 508 -11.44 37.96 -8.67
CA GLU A 508 -12.80 38.44 -8.91
C GLU A 508 -13.19 38.34 -10.38
N THR A 509 -12.20 38.44 -11.30
CA THR A 509 -12.46 38.54 -12.74
C THR A 509 -11.51 37.71 -13.60
N TYR A 510 -11.92 37.40 -14.83
CA TYR A 510 -11.07 36.71 -15.81
C TYR A 510 -9.79 37.49 -16.18
N GLN A 511 -9.73 38.81 -15.96
CA GLN A 511 -8.53 39.60 -16.28
C GLN A 511 -7.33 39.23 -15.40
N GLU A 512 -7.58 38.89 -14.14
CA GLU A 512 -6.54 38.43 -13.21
C GLU A 512 -6.00 37.06 -13.62
N LEU A 513 -6.86 36.21 -14.16
CA LEU A 513 -6.46 34.93 -14.74
C LEU A 513 -5.55 35.11 -15.97
N GLN A 514 -5.81 36.13 -16.80
CA GLN A 514 -4.93 36.47 -17.92
C GLN A 514 -3.54 36.93 -17.44
N ALA A 515 -3.48 37.74 -16.37
CA ALA A 515 -2.19 38.14 -15.79
C ALA A 515 -1.39 36.93 -15.28
N ALA A 516 -2.06 35.95 -14.67
CA ALA A 516 -1.45 34.68 -14.28
C ALA A 516 -0.93 33.89 -15.50
N PHE A 517 -1.70 33.82 -16.59
CA PHE A 517 -1.28 33.18 -17.84
C PHE A 517 -0.04 33.85 -18.47
N HIS A 518 0.09 35.17 -18.37
CA HIS A 518 1.31 35.86 -18.81
C HIS A 518 2.55 35.43 -18.00
N GLN A 519 2.44 35.29 -16.67
CA GLN A 519 3.56 34.83 -15.83
C GLN A 519 4.00 33.40 -16.19
N ILE A 520 3.05 32.52 -16.48
CA ILE A 520 3.31 31.14 -16.91
C ILE A 520 4.06 31.13 -18.24
N ARG A 521 3.60 31.93 -19.21
CA ARG A 521 4.24 32.11 -20.51
C ARG A 521 5.68 32.60 -20.36
N ASP A 522 5.94 33.54 -19.45
CA ASP A 522 7.29 34.09 -19.23
C ASP A 522 8.29 33.02 -18.75
N LEU A 523 7.84 32.04 -17.96
CA LEU A 523 8.68 30.91 -17.55
C LEU A 523 9.03 30.00 -18.74
N ASN A 524 8.04 29.69 -19.58
CA ASN A 524 8.28 28.93 -20.82
C ASN A 524 9.27 29.66 -21.74
N LEU A 525 9.14 30.98 -21.91
CA LEU A 525 10.06 31.79 -22.71
C LEU A 525 11.49 31.81 -22.12
N LYS A 526 11.64 31.61 -20.81
CA LYS A 526 12.94 31.45 -20.12
C LYS A 526 13.49 30.02 -20.18
N GLY A 527 12.81 29.11 -20.88
CA GLY A 527 13.20 27.70 -20.96
C GLY A 527 12.98 26.90 -19.66
N LYS A 528 12.14 27.41 -18.76
CA LYS A 528 11.79 26.72 -17.49
C LYS A 528 10.41 26.09 -17.62
N MET A 529 10.31 24.79 -17.31
CA MET A 529 9.03 24.09 -17.29
C MET A 529 8.18 24.58 -16.10
N PRO A 530 7.05 25.27 -16.32
CA PRO A 530 6.24 25.81 -15.22
C PRO A 530 5.49 24.69 -14.50
N LEU A 531 5.49 24.72 -13.16
CA LEU A 531 4.54 23.99 -12.33
C LEU A 531 3.58 25.01 -11.72
N VAL A 532 2.30 24.91 -12.05
CA VAL A 532 1.29 25.91 -11.67
C VAL A 532 0.25 25.27 -10.78
N PHE A 533 0.08 25.80 -9.58
CA PHE A 533 -0.90 25.35 -8.60
C PHE A 533 -2.08 26.33 -8.57
N TRP A 534 -3.24 25.88 -9.06
CA TRP A 534 -4.51 26.58 -9.01
C TRP A 534 -5.28 26.12 -7.76
N ASP A 535 -5.12 26.85 -6.66
CA ASP A 535 -5.79 26.56 -5.39
C ASP A 535 -7.22 27.10 -5.39
N GLU A 536 -8.11 26.41 -4.67
CA GLU A 536 -9.54 26.71 -4.58
C GLU A 536 -10.23 26.87 -5.95
N PHE A 537 -9.85 26.03 -6.92
CA PHE A 537 -10.36 26.13 -8.31
C PHE A 537 -11.87 25.88 -8.44
N ASP A 538 -12.45 25.25 -7.44
CA ASP A 538 -13.86 24.88 -7.34
C ASP A 538 -14.72 25.96 -6.67
N THR A 539 -14.16 27.14 -6.43
CA THR A 539 -14.90 28.33 -5.95
C THR A 539 -15.84 28.89 -7.02
N PRO A 540 -16.93 29.57 -6.61
CA PRO A 540 -17.79 30.28 -7.54
C PRO A 540 -17.07 31.44 -8.24
N CYS A 541 -17.42 31.71 -9.50
CA CYS A 541 -16.95 32.87 -10.27
C CYS A 541 -18.16 33.58 -10.88
N GLU A 542 -18.26 34.90 -10.70
CA GLU A 542 -19.37 35.73 -11.21
C GLU A 542 -20.76 35.14 -10.85
N GLY A 543 -20.91 34.64 -9.61
CA GLY A 543 -22.14 34.03 -9.13
C GLY A 543 -22.45 32.63 -9.67
N ASN A 544 -21.61 32.08 -10.55
CA ASN A 544 -21.76 30.73 -11.09
C ASN A 544 -20.92 29.73 -10.29
N VAL A 545 -21.54 28.68 -9.77
CA VAL A 545 -20.86 27.52 -9.17
C VAL A 545 -19.91 26.90 -10.20
N LEU A 546 -18.65 26.64 -9.81
CA LEU A 546 -17.59 26.16 -10.72
C LEU A 546 -17.35 27.08 -11.94
N GLY A 547 -17.64 28.38 -11.82
CA GLY A 547 -17.60 29.31 -12.95
C GLY A 547 -16.23 29.42 -13.63
N TRP A 548 -15.14 29.15 -12.91
CA TRP A 548 -13.76 29.20 -13.41
C TRP A 548 -13.44 28.17 -14.50
N LEU A 549 -14.07 26.99 -14.47
CA LEU A 549 -13.67 25.83 -15.31
C LEU A 549 -13.67 26.14 -16.81
N ARG A 550 -14.65 26.93 -17.28
CA ARG A 550 -14.78 27.30 -18.70
C ARG A 550 -13.53 28.03 -19.24
N TYR A 551 -12.86 28.81 -18.39
CA TYR A 551 -11.72 29.63 -18.79
C TYR A 551 -10.41 28.83 -18.89
N PHE A 552 -10.37 27.64 -18.27
CA PHE A 552 -9.22 26.74 -18.35
C PHE A 552 -9.26 25.80 -19.57
N LEU A 553 -10.41 25.64 -20.25
CA LEU A 553 -10.55 24.64 -21.32
C LEU A 553 -9.57 24.82 -22.48
N ALA A 554 -9.39 26.05 -22.96
CA ALA A 554 -8.45 26.37 -24.04
C ALA A 554 -6.98 26.27 -23.57
N PRO A 555 -6.61 26.85 -22.39
CA PRO A 555 -5.29 26.63 -21.80
C PRO A 555 -4.91 25.16 -21.65
N MET A 556 -5.83 24.31 -21.17
CA MET A 556 -5.60 22.89 -20.95
C MET A 556 -5.48 22.09 -22.26
N GLN A 557 -6.31 22.40 -23.26
CA GLN A 557 -6.42 21.61 -24.50
C GLN A 557 -5.34 21.97 -25.51
N ASP A 558 -5.10 23.27 -25.68
CA ASP A 558 -4.37 23.83 -26.81
C ASP A 558 -3.15 24.62 -26.36
N GLY A 559 -2.93 24.81 -25.05
CA GLY A 559 -1.81 25.59 -24.54
C GLY A 559 -1.89 27.05 -24.99
N VAL A 560 -3.09 27.60 -25.14
CA VAL A 560 -3.34 28.98 -25.56
C VAL A 560 -4.39 29.66 -24.68
N PHE A 561 -4.33 30.98 -24.58
CA PHE A 561 -5.35 31.79 -23.92
C PHE A 561 -5.67 33.03 -24.76
N SER A 562 -6.87 33.59 -24.59
CA SER A 562 -7.31 34.80 -25.30
C SER A 562 -7.22 36.03 -24.40
N HIS A 563 -6.56 37.08 -24.89
CA HIS A 563 -6.51 38.41 -24.28
C HIS A 563 -6.91 39.46 -25.31
N GLN A 564 -7.97 40.22 -25.02
CA GLN A 564 -8.53 41.24 -25.93
C GLN A 564 -8.86 40.72 -27.35
N GLY A 565 -9.28 39.45 -27.46
CA GLY A 565 -9.59 38.80 -28.73
C GLY A 565 -8.38 38.24 -29.49
N ILE A 566 -7.17 38.41 -28.97
CA ILE A 566 -5.93 37.87 -29.54
C ILE A 566 -5.56 36.59 -28.82
N SER A 567 -5.26 35.54 -29.60
CA SER A 567 -4.75 34.27 -29.07
C SER A 567 -3.26 34.38 -28.75
N HIS A 568 -2.88 34.02 -27.52
CA HIS A 568 -1.50 33.98 -27.06
C HIS A 568 -1.08 32.55 -26.71
N PRO A 569 0.14 32.12 -27.08
CA PRO A 569 0.67 30.85 -26.64
C PRO A 569 1.00 30.92 -25.15
N LEU A 570 0.51 29.94 -24.39
CA LEU A 570 0.84 29.70 -23.00
C LEU A 570 2.08 28.79 -22.90
N GLY A 571 2.18 27.82 -23.82
CA GLY A 571 3.21 26.79 -23.84
C GLY A 571 2.88 25.60 -22.93
N GLY A 572 3.82 24.67 -22.82
CA GLY A 572 3.71 23.52 -21.93
C GLY A 572 3.78 23.90 -20.44
N GLY A 573 3.56 22.93 -19.57
CA GLY A 573 3.70 23.05 -18.13
C GLY A 573 2.92 21.97 -17.41
N ILE A 574 3.03 21.92 -16.10
CA ILE A 574 2.24 21.01 -15.26
C ILE A 574 1.27 21.87 -14.46
N TYR A 575 -0.03 21.71 -14.70
CA TYR A 575 -1.08 22.48 -14.03
C TYR A 575 -1.82 21.59 -13.07
N VAL A 576 -1.80 22.00 -11.80
CA VAL A 576 -2.38 21.26 -10.68
C VAL A 576 -3.59 22.04 -10.16
N PHE A 577 -4.77 21.44 -10.24
CA PHE A 577 -6.03 22.03 -9.79
C PHE A 577 -6.40 21.44 -8.43
N ALA A 578 -6.33 22.25 -7.37
CA ALA A 578 -6.57 21.80 -6.01
C ALA A 578 -7.92 22.30 -5.47
N GLY A 579 -8.84 21.37 -5.23
CA GLY A 579 -10.19 21.67 -4.76
C GLY A 579 -10.34 21.45 -3.27
N ALA A 580 -11.27 22.17 -2.65
CA ALA A 580 -11.59 22.02 -1.23
C ALA A 580 -13.08 21.77 -0.95
N THR A 581 -13.95 22.02 -1.92
CA THR A 581 -15.41 21.81 -1.79
C THR A 581 -15.79 20.34 -1.95
N HIS A 582 -15.10 19.61 -2.83
CA HIS A 582 -15.26 18.17 -3.03
C HIS A 582 -14.04 17.44 -2.45
N HIS A 583 -14.28 16.41 -1.64
CA HIS A 583 -13.21 15.72 -0.91
C HIS A 583 -12.55 14.59 -1.71
N SER A 584 -13.17 14.15 -2.82
CA SER A 584 -12.60 13.16 -3.72
C SER A 584 -12.98 13.44 -5.18
N PHE A 585 -12.26 12.84 -6.12
CA PHE A 585 -12.57 12.94 -7.54
C PHE A 585 -13.94 12.34 -7.88
N GLU A 586 -14.34 11.26 -7.23
CA GLU A 586 -15.64 10.63 -7.42
C GLU A 586 -16.77 11.54 -6.93
N ASP A 587 -16.56 12.24 -5.81
CA ASP A 587 -17.47 13.27 -5.33
C ASP A 587 -17.55 14.44 -6.30
N PHE A 588 -16.39 14.89 -6.81
CA PHE A 588 -16.34 15.88 -7.88
C PHE A 588 -17.02 15.39 -9.16
N GLN A 589 -17.00 14.11 -9.53
CA GLN A 589 -17.69 13.62 -10.73
C GLN A 589 -19.22 13.59 -10.56
N LYS A 590 -19.73 13.45 -9.34
CA LYS A 590 -21.18 13.44 -9.05
C LYS A 590 -21.82 14.80 -9.36
N GLY A 591 -23.13 14.77 -9.62
CA GLY A 591 -23.92 15.96 -9.91
C GLY A 591 -23.71 16.50 -11.33
N ASP A 592 -24.33 15.84 -12.32
CA ASP A 592 -24.43 16.30 -13.71
C ASP A 592 -25.73 17.10 -13.93
N ASN A 593 -25.95 18.09 -13.06
CA ASN A 593 -27.10 18.99 -13.14
C ASN A 593 -26.84 20.05 -14.23
N THR A 594 -27.89 20.73 -14.69
CA THR A 594 -27.79 21.78 -15.73
C THR A 594 -26.74 22.85 -15.40
N GLU A 595 -26.60 23.23 -14.13
CA GLU A 595 -25.58 24.18 -13.65
C GLU A 595 -24.14 23.67 -13.87
N ALA A 596 -23.87 22.39 -13.57
CA ALA A 596 -22.56 21.79 -13.77
C ALA A 596 -22.18 21.69 -15.25
N ARG A 597 -23.16 21.42 -16.13
CA ARG A 597 -22.97 21.43 -17.59
C ARG A 597 -22.71 22.83 -18.13
N ASN A 598 -23.43 23.83 -17.62
CA ASN A 598 -23.21 25.24 -17.96
C ASN A 598 -21.82 25.72 -17.52
N ALA A 599 -21.32 25.21 -16.40
CA ALA A 599 -19.96 25.42 -15.94
C ALA A 599 -18.89 24.65 -16.74
N LYS A 600 -19.27 23.81 -17.72
CA LYS A 600 -18.35 22.97 -18.52
C LYS A 600 -17.54 21.96 -17.70
N LYS A 601 -18.11 21.47 -16.61
CA LYS A 601 -17.50 20.46 -15.75
C LYS A 601 -17.12 19.16 -16.50
N PRO A 602 -17.97 18.57 -17.35
CA PRO A 602 -17.59 17.36 -18.11
C PRO A 602 -16.41 17.60 -19.07
N ASP A 603 -16.38 18.75 -19.73
CA ASP A 603 -15.28 19.18 -20.61
C ASP A 603 -13.97 19.38 -19.84
N PHE A 604 -14.04 19.89 -18.62
CA PHE A 604 -12.87 20.05 -17.76
C PHE A 604 -12.31 18.69 -17.32
N ILE A 605 -13.19 17.79 -16.85
CA ILE A 605 -12.81 16.45 -16.39
C ILE A 605 -12.12 15.66 -17.50
N SER A 606 -12.62 15.72 -18.75
CA SER A 606 -12.03 15.00 -19.88
C SER A 606 -10.63 15.48 -20.28
N ARG A 607 -10.20 16.65 -19.81
CA ARG A 607 -8.85 17.22 -20.04
C ARG A 607 -7.87 16.93 -18.90
N LEU A 608 -8.33 16.38 -17.79
CA LEU A 608 -7.45 15.91 -16.71
C LEU A 608 -6.77 14.60 -17.13
N ARG A 609 -5.48 14.47 -16.78
CA ARG A 609 -4.67 13.28 -17.08
C ARG A 609 -4.47 12.37 -15.88
N ALA A 610 -4.50 12.92 -14.68
CA ALA A 610 -4.36 12.20 -13.42
C ALA A 610 -5.02 12.96 -12.28
N PHE A 611 -5.28 12.27 -11.16
CA PHE A 611 -5.78 12.90 -9.94
C PHE A 611 -5.21 12.25 -8.68
N ILE A 612 -5.29 12.97 -7.55
CA ILE A 612 -4.97 12.47 -6.21
C ILE A 612 -6.15 12.75 -5.29
N ASN A 613 -6.58 11.75 -4.54
CA ASN A 613 -7.49 11.91 -3.40
C ASN A 613 -6.66 11.84 -2.11
N ILE A 614 -6.53 12.96 -1.39
CA ILE A 614 -5.78 13.02 -0.12
C ILE A 614 -6.78 12.97 1.02
N ARG A 615 -6.62 11.99 1.91
CA ARG A 615 -7.51 11.83 3.05
C ARG A 615 -7.11 12.78 4.18
N GLY A 616 -8.11 13.24 4.93
CA GLY A 616 -7.87 14.03 6.13
C GLY A 616 -7.33 13.20 7.30
N ILE A 617 -6.84 13.87 8.34
CA ILE A 617 -6.37 13.20 9.58
C ILE A 617 -7.51 12.76 10.49
N ASN A 618 -8.71 13.28 10.26
CA ASN A 618 -9.91 12.80 10.93
C ASN A 618 -10.42 11.61 10.14
N GLY A 619 -10.78 10.52 10.83
CA GLY A 619 -11.55 9.45 10.20
C GLY A 619 -12.88 9.98 9.66
N ASN A 620 -13.44 9.29 8.67
CA ASN A 620 -14.79 9.59 8.19
C ASN A 620 -15.82 8.84 9.04
N PRO A 621 -16.71 9.52 9.77
CA PRO A 621 -17.78 8.88 10.53
C PRO A 621 -18.75 8.05 9.71
N ASN A 622 -18.92 8.43 8.44
CA ASN A 622 -19.93 7.87 7.56
C ASN A 622 -19.47 6.59 6.85
N SER A 623 -18.24 6.13 7.11
CA SER A 623 -17.80 4.85 6.61
C SER A 623 -17.21 4.00 7.73
N VAL A 624 -17.65 2.75 7.80
CA VAL A 624 -16.99 1.67 8.57
C VAL A 624 -15.57 1.39 8.05
N GLU A 625 -15.14 2.12 7.01
CA GLU A 625 -14.03 1.82 6.12
C GLU A 625 -12.73 2.50 6.56
N ASP A 626 -12.73 3.70 7.17
CA ASP A 626 -11.48 4.34 7.62
C ASP A 626 -11.06 3.93 9.03
N ARG A 627 -10.92 2.62 9.28
CA ARG A 627 -10.49 2.06 10.58
C ARG A 627 -9.03 2.35 10.94
N LEU A 628 -8.26 2.85 9.98
CA LEU A 628 -6.81 3.00 10.08
C LEU A 628 -6.36 4.48 10.10
N TYR A 629 -7.29 5.42 10.29
CA TYR A 629 -6.95 6.86 10.38
C TYR A 629 -5.89 7.18 11.46
N MET A 630 -5.79 6.36 12.52
CA MET A 630 -4.75 6.52 13.55
C MET A 630 -3.35 6.25 13.02
N ILE A 631 -3.21 5.30 12.08
CA ILE A 631 -1.96 5.06 11.36
C ILE A 631 -1.62 6.31 10.55
N ARG A 632 -2.57 6.85 9.78
CA ARG A 632 -2.38 8.11 9.03
C ARG A 632 -1.98 9.27 9.93
N ARG A 633 -2.63 9.43 11.10
CA ARG A 633 -2.25 10.42 12.12
C ARG A 633 -0.83 10.22 12.62
N ALA A 634 -0.41 8.98 12.83
CA ALA A 634 0.95 8.68 13.29
C ALA A 634 2.01 9.11 12.27
N PHE A 635 1.79 8.84 10.98
CA PHE A 635 2.67 9.32 9.89
C PHE A 635 2.77 10.85 9.89
N ILE A 636 1.64 11.55 9.94
CA ILE A 636 1.60 13.02 9.89
C ILE A 636 2.17 13.65 11.17
N LEU A 637 1.85 13.09 12.34
CA LEU A 637 2.41 13.54 13.61
C LEU A 637 3.93 13.41 13.63
N ARG A 638 4.47 12.26 13.19
CA ARG A 638 5.92 12.07 13.08
C ARG A 638 6.54 13.12 12.15
N GLN A 639 5.93 13.37 11.00
CA GLN A 639 6.42 14.37 10.05
C GLN A 639 6.44 15.78 10.64
N TYR A 640 5.40 16.16 11.40
CA TYR A 640 5.38 17.45 12.09
C TYR A 640 6.39 17.54 13.23
N LEU A 641 6.67 16.45 13.94
CA LEU A 641 7.73 16.41 14.95
C LEU A 641 9.12 16.56 14.30
N GLU A 642 9.38 15.89 13.17
CA GLU A 642 10.64 16.02 12.43
C GLU A 642 10.88 17.46 11.96
N THR A 643 9.81 18.15 11.58
CA THR A 643 9.89 19.52 11.08
C THR A 643 9.99 20.55 12.22
N ASN A 644 9.23 20.40 13.29
CA ASN A 644 9.03 21.45 14.31
C ASN A 644 9.73 21.16 15.65
N ALA A 645 10.07 19.91 15.94
CA ALA A 645 10.69 19.50 17.19
C ALA A 645 11.72 18.36 17.03
N PRO A 646 12.70 18.44 16.10
CA PRO A 646 13.70 17.39 15.92
C PRO A 646 14.57 17.16 17.18
N GLN A 647 14.71 18.17 18.05
CA GLN A 647 15.53 18.12 19.26
C GLN A 647 15.03 17.14 20.35
N ILE A 648 13.77 16.71 20.31
CA ILE A 648 13.24 15.69 21.24
C ILE A 648 13.50 14.25 20.76
N ARG A 649 14.25 14.09 19.66
CA ARG A 649 14.71 12.80 19.15
C ARG A 649 16.00 12.40 19.85
N ASN A 650 16.02 11.22 20.47
CA ASN A 650 17.18 10.64 21.12
C ASN A 650 17.43 9.23 20.57
N GLU A 651 18.67 8.92 20.18
CA GLU A 651 19.05 7.61 19.61
C GLU A 651 18.12 7.14 18.47
N GLY A 652 17.68 8.08 17.63
CA GLY A 652 16.80 7.80 16.50
C GLY A 652 15.31 7.70 16.84
N GLN A 653 14.92 7.74 18.12
CA GLN A 653 13.52 7.64 18.57
C GLN A 653 13.02 8.96 19.18
N TYR A 654 11.74 9.28 18.98
CA TYR A 654 11.11 10.41 19.66
C TYR A 654 10.81 10.07 21.12
N VAL A 655 11.14 10.97 22.05
CA VAL A 655 10.85 10.80 23.47
C VAL A 655 9.58 11.59 23.82
N ILE A 656 8.45 10.90 23.94
CA ILE A 656 7.13 11.49 24.20
C ILE A 656 6.48 10.75 25.36
N GLU A 657 5.82 11.47 26.26
CA GLU A 657 5.02 10.86 27.32
C GLU A 657 3.79 10.14 26.75
N ASN A 658 3.52 8.90 27.21
CA ASN A 658 2.46 8.04 26.65
C ASN A 658 1.10 8.72 26.59
N GLY A 659 0.70 9.45 27.65
CA GLY A 659 -0.57 10.17 27.68
C GLY A 659 -0.64 11.29 26.64
N VAL A 660 0.45 12.04 26.45
CA VAL A 660 0.53 13.09 25.42
C VAL A 660 0.40 12.47 24.03
N LEU A 661 1.15 11.39 23.76
CA LEU A 661 1.08 10.69 22.49
C LEU A 661 -0.34 10.14 22.21
N ASP A 662 -0.95 9.54 23.22
CA ASP A 662 -2.34 9.06 23.15
C ASP A 662 -3.33 10.18 22.86
N ALA A 663 -3.17 11.35 23.46
CA ALA A 663 -4.02 12.50 23.20
C ALA A 663 -3.94 12.91 21.72
N PHE A 664 -2.73 12.99 21.14
CA PHE A 664 -2.58 13.32 19.73
C PHE A 664 -3.15 12.24 18.78
N LEU A 665 -2.98 10.96 19.10
CA LEU A 665 -3.43 9.88 18.22
C LEU A 665 -4.93 9.60 18.33
N ARG A 666 -5.50 9.69 19.54
CA ARG A 666 -6.82 9.13 19.89
C ARG A 666 -7.92 10.17 20.12
N VAL A 667 -7.59 11.47 20.16
CA VAL A 667 -8.61 12.53 20.25
C VAL A 667 -9.61 12.39 19.10
N ASN A 668 -10.90 12.54 19.35
CA ASN A 668 -11.87 12.15 18.34
C ASN A 668 -11.72 12.96 17.04
N ARG A 669 -11.58 14.28 17.18
CA ARG A 669 -11.57 15.19 16.03
C ARG A 669 -10.64 16.37 16.24
N TYR A 670 -9.93 16.71 15.17
CA TYR A 670 -9.21 17.97 15.00
C TYR A 670 -10.09 18.94 14.21
N TYR A 671 -10.43 20.10 14.77
CA TYR A 671 -11.39 21.03 14.18
C TYR A 671 -10.95 21.57 12.81
N HIS A 672 -9.65 21.74 12.59
CA HIS A 672 -9.07 22.21 11.32
C HIS A 672 -8.10 21.20 10.69
N GLY A 673 -8.33 19.90 10.92
CA GLY A 673 -7.53 18.81 10.33
C GLY A 673 -6.05 18.91 10.74
N ALA A 674 -5.15 18.64 9.79
CA ALA A 674 -3.71 18.55 10.07
C ALA A 674 -3.13 19.87 10.62
N ARG A 675 -3.70 21.02 10.26
CA ARG A 675 -3.30 22.33 10.80
C ARG A 675 -3.51 22.44 12.31
N SER A 676 -4.59 21.88 12.84
CA SER A 676 -4.82 21.84 14.29
C SER A 676 -3.76 21.01 15.01
N MET A 677 -3.40 19.85 14.46
CA MET A 677 -2.33 19.01 15.02
C MET A 677 -0.97 19.73 14.97
N GLU A 678 -0.63 20.34 13.83
CA GLU A 678 0.62 21.09 13.66
C GLU A 678 0.71 22.28 14.64
N ASN A 679 -0.36 23.05 14.77
CA ASN A 679 -0.38 24.21 15.67
C ASN A 679 -0.24 23.81 17.14
N LEU A 680 -0.85 22.70 17.58
CA LEU A 680 -0.65 22.20 18.94
C LEU A 680 0.83 21.91 19.22
N ILE A 681 1.57 21.38 18.24
CA ILE A 681 3.02 21.12 18.37
C ILE A 681 3.79 22.45 18.37
N LYS A 682 3.53 23.35 17.42
CA LYS A 682 4.23 24.65 17.30
C LYS A 682 4.03 25.54 18.52
N MET A 683 2.86 25.49 19.15
CA MET A 683 2.53 26.27 20.34
C MET A 683 2.95 25.57 21.64
N SER A 684 3.46 24.34 21.56
CA SER A 684 4.04 23.65 22.71
C SER A 684 5.43 24.20 23.04
N SER A 685 5.78 24.24 24.33
CA SER A 685 7.08 24.71 24.82
C SER A 685 8.16 23.64 24.67
N LEU A 686 8.62 23.43 23.43
CA LEU A 686 9.56 22.35 23.07
C LEU A 686 10.99 22.79 22.74
N ALA A 687 11.27 24.10 22.59
CA ALA A 687 12.55 24.61 22.09
C ALA A 687 13.79 24.06 22.83
N ASP A 688 13.74 24.02 24.17
CA ASP A 688 14.85 23.56 25.01
C ASP A 688 14.58 22.19 25.67
N LYS A 689 13.59 21.45 25.15
CA LYS A 689 13.17 20.16 25.71
C LYS A 689 13.79 19.00 24.94
N ARG A 690 14.10 17.93 25.67
CA ARG A 690 14.52 16.62 25.11
C ARG A 690 13.40 15.57 25.14
N LYS A 691 12.25 15.92 25.72
CA LYS A 691 11.07 15.06 25.85
C LYS A 691 9.81 15.92 25.70
N PHE A 692 8.81 15.39 25.01
CA PHE A 692 7.48 16.00 24.96
C PHE A 692 6.64 15.46 26.14
N GLU A 693 6.58 16.25 27.20
CA GLU A 693 5.89 15.96 28.46
C GLU A 693 4.58 16.76 28.57
N LEU A 694 3.70 16.37 29.50
CA LEU A 694 2.41 17.05 29.71
C LEU A 694 2.58 18.56 29.95
N SER A 695 3.60 18.99 30.69
CA SER A 695 3.88 20.40 30.94
C SER A 695 4.37 21.18 29.72
N SER A 696 4.70 20.50 28.62
CA SER A 696 5.09 21.16 27.37
C SER A 696 3.88 21.60 26.54
N LEU A 697 2.70 21.02 26.77
CA LEU A 697 1.50 21.33 26.00
C LEU A 697 1.07 22.79 26.17
N PRO A 698 0.40 23.38 25.15
CA PRO A 698 -0.09 24.75 25.26
C PRO A 698 -1.20 24.86 26.31
N PRO A 699 -1.50 26.07 26.81
CA PRO A 699 -2.62 26.30 27.72
C PRO A 699 -3.98 25.82 27.16
N ASP A 700 -4.89 25.42 28.05
CA ASP A 700 -6.21 24.84 27.72
C ASP A 700 -7.02 25.66 26.72
N ASN A 701 -6.97 27.00 26.80
CA ASN A 701 -7.67 27.89 25.87
C ASN A 701 -7.14 27.81 24.43
N ILE A 702 -5.86 27.43 24.24
CA ILE A 702 -5.29 27.16 22.91
C ILE A 702 -5.66 25.74 22.46
N ILE A 703 -5.61 24.76 23.38
CA ILE A 703 -6.04 23.38 23.07
C ILE A 703 -7.49 23.35 22.58
N GLU A 704 -8.37 24.11 23.24
CA GLU A 704 -9.79 24.21 22.92
C GLU A 704 -10.07 24.81 21.52
N MET A 705 -9.14 25.58 20.95
CA MET A 705 -9.26 26.06 19.56
C MET A 705 -9.05 24.96 18.52
N HIS A 706 -8.55 23.79 18.91
CA HIS A 706 -8.08 22.76 17.99
C HIS A 706 -8.75 21.41 18.20
N VAL A 707 -9.13 21.09 19.44
CA VAL A 707 -9.75 19.83 19.84
C VAL A 707 -10.69 20.05 21.04
N ASN A 708 -11.43 19.00 21.42
CA ASN A 708 -12.15 19.02 22.69
C ASN A 708 -11.15 18.94 23.86
N VAL A 709 -10.96 20.06 24.57
CA VAL A 709 -9.95 20.17 25.64
C VAL A 709 -10.17 19.18 26.78
N LYS A 710 -11.42 18.90 27.17
CA LYS A 710 -11.72 17.93 28.24
C LYS A 710 -11.34 16.51 27.82
N GLU A 711 -11.65 16.14 26.58
CA GLU A 711 -11.25 14.85 26.01
C GLU A 711 -9.72 14.73 25.92
N PHE A 712 -9.07 15.78 25.39
CA PHE A 712 -7.63 15.81 25.22
C PHE A 712 -6.90 15.68 26.56
N ASN A 713 -7.29 16.47 27.56
CA ASN A 713 -6.71 16.41 28.91
C ASN A 713 -7.02 15.09 29.64
N ALA A 714 -8.17 14.49 29.37
CA ALA A 714 -8.48 13.16 29.88
C ALA A 714 -7.54 12.09 29.28
N LEU A 715 -7.21 12.19 27.99
CA LEU A 715 -6.27 11.28 27.31
C LEU A 715 -4.83 11.47 27.82
N THR A 716 -4.41 12.71 28.12
CA THR A 716 -3.08 12.98 28.67
C THR A 716 -2.90 12.43 30.09
N SER A 717 -3.94 12.52 30.92
CA SER A 717 -3.85 12.17 32.35
C SER A 717 -4.01 10.68 32.63
N MET A 718 -4.62 9.92 31.71
CA MET A 718 -5.05 8.53 31.96
C MET A 718 -4.42 7.51 31.01
N GLY A 719 -3.17 7.73 30.57
CA GLY A 719 -2.43 6.87 29.64
C GLY A 719 -2.67 5.37 29.88
N ASP A 720 -2.97 4.66 28.79
CA ASP A 720 -3.28 3.22 28.71
C ASP A 720 -4.73 2.75 29.04
N ARG A 721 -5.71 3.65 29.20
CA ARG A 721 -7.14 3.22 29.25
C ARG A 721 -7.69 2.86 27.86
N LYS A 722 -8.43 1.75 27.75
CA LYS A 722 -9.11 1.28 26.52
C LYS A 722 -10.46 1.99 26.32
N THR A 723 -11.07 1.85 25.15
CA THR A 723 -12.45 2.35 24.92
C THR A 723 -13.43 1.21 25.16
N LEU A 724 -14.51 1.45 25.92
CA LEU A 724 -15.63 0.54 26.08
C LEU A 724 -16.85 1.13 25.35
N ARG A 725 -17.23 0.51 24.25
CA ARG A 725 -18.38 0.93 23.44
C ARG A 725 -19.67 0.33 24.02
N ILE A 726 -20.54 1.21 24.50
CA ILE A 726 -21.82 0.86 25.11
C ILE A 726 -22.95 1.18 24.12
N GLY A 727 -23.54 0.14 23.55
CA GLY A 727 -24.72 0.26 22.70
C GLY A 727 -25.98 0.40 23.51
N ILE A 728 -26.85 1.35 23.15
CA ILE A 728 -28.17 1.48 23.76
C ILE A 728 -29.21 0.94 22.78
N ILE A 729 -30.10 0.09 23.30
CA ILE A 729 -31.25 -0.47 22.57
C ILE A 729 -32.45 -0.40 23.51
N GLY A 730 -33.62 0.01 23.04
CA GLY A 730 -34.80 -0.10 23.89
C GLY A 730 -36.08 0.45 23.29
N HIS A 731 -37.11 0.49 24.12
CA HIS A 731 -38.42 1.01 23.76
C HIS A 731 -38.43 2.54 23.65
N THR A 732 -39.18 3.04 22.67
CA THR A 732 -39.25 4.48 22.40
C THR A 732 -40.29 5.23 23.24
N ARG A 733 -41.20 4.49 23.89
CA ARG A 733 -42.20 5.02 24.82
C ARG A 733 -42.06 4.34 26.18
N LEU A 734 -41.47 5.06 27.12
CA LEU A 734 -41.36 4.63 28.52
C LEU A 734 -42.49 5.27 29.33
N ASN A 735 -42.97 4.60 30.37
CA ASN A 735 -43.96 5.14 31.29
C ASN A 735 -43.35 6.32 32.10
N PRO A 736 -43.90 7.54 32.03
CA PRO A 736 -43.40 8.70 32.77
C PRO A 736 -43.29 8.49 34.28
N GLU A 737 -44.25 7.76 34.88
CA GLU A 737 -44.28 7.49 36.33
C GLU A 737 -43.15 6.56 36.80
N GLN A 738 -42.51 5.86 35.87
CA GLN A 738 -41.45 4.89 36.16
C GLN A 738 -40.05 5.39 35.79
N LEU A 739 -39.92 6.61 35.25
CA LEU A 739 -38.64 7.17 34.77
C LEU A 739 -37.57 7.26 35.86
N ASP A 740 -37.94 7.61 37.10
CA ASP A 740 -36.98 7.69 38.20
C ASP A 740 -36.42 6.32 38.58
N ARG A 741 -37.29 5.30 38.66
CA ARG A 741 -36.90 3.92 38.95
C ARG A 741 -36.02 3.34 37.86
N LEU A 742 -36.37 3.57 36.59
CA LEU A 742 -35.53 3.18 35.44
C LEU A 742 -34.20 3.93 35.44
N GLY A 743 -34.18 5.21 35.79
CA GLY A 743 -32.96 6.01 35.93
C GLY A 743 -32.01 5.44 36.98
N GLN A 744 -32.51 5.03 38.14
CA GLN A 744 -31.72 4.38 39.20
C GLN A 744 -31.16 3.01 38.76
N ALA A 745 -31.93 2.24 38.00
CA ALA A 745 -31.46 0.98 37.43
C ALA A 745 -30.34 1.20 36.41
N VAL A 746 -30.46 2.23 35.56
CA VAL A 746 -29.41 2.65 34.64
C VAL A 746 -28.15 3.08 35.40
N ASP A 747 -28.27 3.91 36.44
CA ASP A 747 -27.13 4.33 37.27
C ASP A 747 -26.41 3.13 37.92
N SER A 748 -27.17 2.10 38.33
CA SER A 748 -26.61 0.85 38.87
C SER A 748 -25.85 0.05 37.81
N VAL A 749 -26.38 -0.02 36.58
CA VAL A 749 -25.68 -0.65 35.44
C VAL A 749 -24.40 0.12 35.09
N ILE A 750 -24.43 1.45 35.07
CA ILE A 750 -23.25 2.28 34.79
C ILE A 750 -22.17 2.02 35.84
N CYS A 751 -22.52 2.07 37.14
CA CYS A 751 -21.59 1.77 38.23
C CYS A 751 -21.02 0.35 38.14
N PHE A 752 -21.81 -0.64 37.71
CA PHE A 752 -21.33 -2.00 37.46
C PHE A 752 -20.27 -2.03 36.34
N LEU A 753 -20.53 -1.34 35.22
CA LEU A 753 -19.59 -1.27 34.09
C LEU A 753 -18.31 -0.52 34.47
N GLU A 754 -18.41 0.59 35.20
CA GLU A 754 -17.24 1.35 35.70
C GLU A 754 -16.37 0.49 36.62
N LYS A 755 -16.97 -0.28 37.54
CA LYS A 755 -16.23 -1.20 38.43
C LYS A 755 -15.58 -2.35 37.67
N ARG A 756 -16.27 -2.89 36.66
CA ARG A 756 -15.79 -4.04 35.88
C ARG A 756 -14.72 -3.65 34.86
N TYR A 757 -14.80 -2.43 34.33
CA TYR A 757 -13.90 -1.89 33.33
C TYR A 757 -13.21 -0.60 33.83
N PRO A 758 -12.49 -0.63 34.97
CA PRO A 758 -11.97 0.57 35.65
C PRO A 758 -10.89 1.31 34.85
N ARG A 759 -10.35 0.67 33.81
CA ARG A 759 -9.39 1.24 32.87
C ARG A 759 -10.00 1.50 31.49
N HIS A 760 -11.30 1.80 31.38
CA HIS A 760 -11.94 2.11 30.10
C HIS A 760 -12.64 3.48 30.09
N TYR A 761 -12.65 4.14 28.93
CA TYR A 761 -13.56 5.25 28.65
C TYR A 761 -14.90 4.72 28.17
N LEU A 762 -15.99 5.31 28.66
CA LEU A 762 -17.33 4.93 28.25
C LEU A 762 -17.72 5.72 26.99
N THR A 763 -17.87 5.04 25.86
CA THR A 763 -18.37 5.63 24.61
C THR A 763 -19.73 5.07 24.30
N VAL A 764 -20.74 5.95 24.25
CA VAL A 764 -22.15 5.60 24.07
C VAL A 764 -22.49 5.60 22.59
N PHE A 765 -23.13 4.54 22.13
CA PHE A 765 -23.62 4.36 20.77
C PHE A 765 -25.14 4.38 20.83
N SER A 766 -25.77 5.41 20.26
CA SER A 766 -27.23 5.57 20.32
C SER A 766 -27.80 6.34 19.14
N PRO A 767 -28.98 5.95 18.61
CA PRO A 767 -29.74 6.79 17.69
C PRO A 767 -30.32 8.06 18.33
N LEU A 768 -30.25 8.23 19.65
CA LEU A 768 -30.89 9.31 20.40
C LEU A 768 -32.41 9.39 20.20
N ALA A 769 -33.03 8.23 19.92
CA ALA A 769 -34.48 8.10 19.83
C ALA A 769 -35.15 8.48 21.15
N ALA A 770 -36.40 8.92 21.12
CA ALA A 770 -37.16 9.17 22.35
C ALA A 770 -37.24 7.90 23.22
N GLY A 771 -37.41 8.05 24.54
CA GLY A 771 -37.52 6.91 25.47
C GLY A 771 -36.17 6.41 25.98
N ALA A 772 -35.90 5.12 25.82
CA ALA A 772 -34.75 4.42 26.38
C ALA A 772 -33.40 5.06 26.02
N ASP A 773 -33.20 5.36 24.75
CA ASP A 773 -31.97 5.95 24.23
C ASP A 773 -31.59 7.25 24.94
N ARG A 774 -32.50 8.21 25.00
CA ARG A 774 -32.24 9.50 25.68
C ARG A 774 -32.09 9.35 27.19
N LEU A 775 -32.84 8.45 27.84
CA LEU A 775 -32.73 8.23 29.28
C LEU A 775 -31.33 7.72 29.65
N VAL A 776 -30.84 6.70 28.93
CA VAL A 776 -29.52 6.12 29.19
C VAL A 776 -28.41 7.07 28.77
N ALA A 777 -28.54 7.72 27.60
CA ALA A 777 -27.57 8.71 27.15
C ALA A 777 -27.42 9.86 28.15
N ARG A 778 -28.51 10.40 28.70
CA ARG A 778 -28.46 11.48 29.70
C ARG A 778 -27.66 11.09 30.95
N ARG A 779 -27.87 9.86 31.45
CA ARG A 779 -27.18 9.35 32.65
C ARG A 779 -25.70 9.11 32.40
N LEU A 780 -25.36 8.52 31.24
CA LEU A 780 -23.97 8.30 30.84
C LEU A 780 -23.23 9.63 30.59
N LEU A 781 -23.85 10.59 29.91
CA LEU A 781 -23.27 11.89 29.58
C LEU A 781 -23.00 12.79 30.79
N ASN A 782 -23.63 12.51 31.93
CA ASN A 782 -23.34 13.18 33.20
C ASN A 782 -22.08 12.63 33.90
N ARG A 783 -21.52 11.51 33.42
CA ARG A 783 -20.25 10.96 33.93
C ARG A 783 -19.07 11.68 33.28
N GLU A 784 -18.02 11.93 34.07
CA GLU A 784 -16.78 12.52 33.57
C GLU A 784 -16.17 11.66 32.46
N ALA A 785 -15.67 12.30 31.39
CA ALA A 785 -15.02 11.67 30.25
C ALA A 785 -15.86 10.66 29.44
N SER A 786 -17.19 10.64 29.61
CA SER A 786 -18.11 9.91 28.73
C SER A 786 -18.20 10.57 27.35
N ARG A 787 -18.35 9.74 26.32
CA ARG A 787 -18.40 10.17 24.91
C ARG A 787 -19.69 9.68 24.27
N LEU A 788 -20.23 10.41 23.29
CA LEU A 788 -21.44 10.01 22.55
C LEU A 788 -21.18 9.96 21.05
N ILE A 789 -21.46 8.81 20.43
CA ILE A 789 -21.54 8.62 18.99
C ILE A 789 -23.02 8.44 18.64
N ALA A 790 -23.58 9.40 17.89
CA ALA A 790 -24.97 9.37 17.47
C ALA A 790 -25.10 8.56 16.17
N ILE A 791 -25.88 7.48 16.19
CA ILE A 791 -26.06 6.58 15.04
C ILE A 791 -27.44 6.83 14.46
N LEU A 792 -27.52 7.80 13.57
CA LEU A 792 -28.78 8.30 13.05
C LEU A 792 -29.32 7.38 11.94
N PRO A 793 -30.58 6.93 12.04
CA PRO A 793 -31.17 6.05 11.02
C PRO A 793 -31.41 6.78 9.69
N ILE A 794 -31.51 8.11 9.70
CA ILE A 794 -31.70 8.98 8.53
C ILE A 794 -30.80 10.21 8.67
N PRO A 795 -30.58 10.99 7.58
CA PRO A 795 -29.71 12.16 7.63
C PRO A 795 -30.11 13.16 8.73
N GLU A 796 -29.13 13.77 9.39
CA GLU A 796 -29.29 14.69 10.54
C GLU A 796 -30.28 15.81 10.20
N SER A 797 -30.15 16.38 9.01
CA SER A 797 -31.03 17.44 8.51
C SER A 797 -32.51 17.05 8.45
N GLN A 798 -32.81 15.76 8.30
CA GLN A 798 -34.16 15.18 8.33
C GLN A 798 -34.52 14.66 9.71
N TYR A 799 -33.56 14.12 10.47
CA TYR A 799 -33.74 13.58 11.82
C TYR A 799 -34.16 14.68 12.80
N VAL A 800 -33.49 15.83 12.75
CA VAL A 800 -33.78 17.01 13.59
C VAL A 800 -35.12 17.66 13.21
N LYS A 801 -35.59 17.46 11.97
CA LYS A 801 -36.85 18.03 11.45
C LYS A 801 -38.06 17.10 11.57
N SER A 802 -37.87 15.80 11.84
CA SER A 802 -38.96 14.83 11.93
C SER A 802 -39.79 15.04 13.20
N PRO A 803 -41.01 15.61 13.12
CA PRO A 803 -41.83 15.88 14.30
C PRO A 803 -42.71 14.66 14.60
N GLY A 804 -42.76 14.24 15.87
CA GLY A 804 -44.05 13.82 16.42
C GLY A 804 -44.88 15.10 16.50
N GLY A 805 -46.03 15.16 15.83
CA GLY A 805 -46.83 16.38 15.75
C GLY A 805 -47.39 16.83 17.10
N LEU A 806 -47.50 18.16 17.25
CA LEU A 806 -48.25 18.99 18.23
C LEU A 806 -47.49 19.56 19.45
N GLU A 807 -47.13 20.85 19.29
CA GLU A 807 -47.06 21.98 20.25
C GLU A 807 -47.29 21.70 21.75
N ASN A 808 -46.33 21.08 22.44
CA ASN A 808 -46.21 21.17 23.91
C ASN A 808 -44.79 21.61 24.32
N ALA A 809 -44.68 22.44 25.37
CA ALA A 809 -43.40 23.02 25.83
C ALA A 809 -42.32 21.95 26.14
N GLN A 810 -42.74 20.78 26.61
CA GLN A 810 -41.87 19.66 26.94
C GLN A 810 -41.24 18.99 25.71
N GLU A 811 -41.94 18.96 24.57
CA GLU A 811 -41.39 18.42 23.31
C GLU A 811 -40.41 19.37 22.63
N ILE A 812 -40.63 20.68 22.77
CA ILE A 812 -39.68 21.71 22.34
C ILE A 812 -38.38 21.60 23.13
N GLU A 813 -38.46 21.39 24.44
CA GLU A 813 -37.29 21.19 25.31
C GLU A 813 -36.53 19.92 24.92
N LEU A 814 -37.22 18.81 24.66
CA LEU A 814 -36.62 17.55 24.18
C LEU A 814 -35.99 17.67 22.78
N GLN A 815 -36.53 18.51 21.90
CA GLN A 815 -35.90 18.81 20.60
C GLN A 815 -34.66 19.69 20.74
N ASN A 816 -34.70 20.68 21.63
CA ASN A 816 -33.55 21.53 21.92
C ASN A 816 -32.43 20.73 22.59
N GLU A 817 -32.76 19.79 23.48
CA GLU A 817 -31.80 18.86 24.07
C GLU A 817 -31.15 17.96 23.02
N LEU A 818 -31.93 17.38 22.08
CA LEU A 818 -31.38 16.59 20.97
C LEU A 818 -30.42 17.43 20.11
N LYS A 819 -30.82 18.64 19.72
CA LYS A 819 -29.97 19.57 18.94
C LYS A 819 -28.70 19.93 19.72
N TYR A 820 -28.83 20.20 21.02
CA TYR A 820 -27.70 20.51 21.88
C TYR A 820 -26.73 19.34 21.97
N TRP A 821 -27.21 18.11 22.17
CA TRP A 821 -26.35 16.93 22.20
C TRP A 821 -25.67 16.70 20.86
N LEU A 822 -26.40 16.70 19.74
CA LEU A 822 -25.82 16.54 18.41
C LEU A 822 -24.73 17.57 18.12
N ALA A 823 -24.93 18.82 18.53
CA ALA A 823 -23.96 19.89 18.27
C ALA A 823 -22.79 19.96 19.28
N HIS A 824 -22.98 19.57 20.55
CA HIS A 824 -22.02 19.88 21.63
C HIS A 824 -21.57 18.69 22.48
N LYS A 825 -22.28 17.55 22.46
CA LYS A 825 -21.96 16.36 23.28
C LYS A 825 -21.61 15.15 22.43
N THR A 826 -22.19 15.06 21.25
CA THR A 826 -21.89 14.05 20.25
C THR A 826 -20.53 14.35 19.67
N ILE A 827 -19.60 13.41 19.87
CA ILE A 827 -18.27 13.47 19.29
C ILE A 827 -18.31 13.11 17.81
N GLU A 828 -19.31 12.32 17.39
CA GLU A 828 -19.44 11.79 16.04
C GLU A 828 -20.90 11.45 15.69
N ILE A 829 -21.35 11.81 14.47
CA ILE A 829 -22.65 11.45 13.92
C ILE A 829 -22.42 10.48 12.77
N ILE A 830 -23.03 9.29 12.84
CA ILE A 830 -23.02 8.25 11.81
C ILE A 830 -24.41 8.16 11.21
N GLU A 831 -24.58 8.57 9.96
CA GLU A 831 -25.85 8.46 9.24
C GLU A 831 -25.95 7.12 8.50
N MET A 832 -27.02 6.36 8.72
CA MET A 832 -27.23 5.10 8.00
C MET A 832 -27.59 5.35 6.53
N PRO A 833 -27.09 4.52 5.59
CA PRO A 833 -27.43 4.68 4.18
C PRO A 833 -28.95 4.58 3.95
N PRO A 834 -29.48 5.32 2.96
CA PRO A 834 -30.91 5.39 2.69
C PRO A 834 -31.55 4.00 2.64
N SER A 835 -32.68 3.84 3.32
CA SER A 835 -33.43 2.59 3.38
C SER A 835 -34.87 2.81 2.89
N ALA A 836 -35.49 1.78 2.32
CA ALA A 836 -36.83 1.88 1.72
C ALA A 836 -37.93 2.30 2.71
N THR A 837 -37.76 2.03 4.00
CA THR A 837 -38.71 2.41 5.06
C THR A 837 -38.00 2.94 6.31
N ILE A 838 -38.66 3.80 7.09
CA ILE A 838 -38.15 4.28 8.39
C ILE A 838 -37.91 3.11 9.35
N ARG A 839 -38.80 2.10 9.37
CA ARG A 839 -38.62 0.87 10.17
C ARG A 839 -37.32 0.15 9.81
N SER A 840 -37.03 -0.02 8.52
CA SER A 840 -35.77 -0.63 8.06
C SER A 840 -34.54 0.22 8.39
N ALA A 841 -34.66 1.55 8.37
CA ALA A 841 -33.60 2.47 8.75
C ALA A 841 -33.22 2.34 10.23
N TYR A 842 -34.21 2.29 11.14
CA TYR A 842 -33.98 2.06 12.56
C TYR A 842 -33.46 0.65 12.87
N LEU A 843 -33.92 -0.38 12.14
CA LEU A 843 -33.39 -1.73 12.28
C LEU A 843 -31.91 -1.79 11.86
N LYS A 844 -31.55 -1.10 10.78
CA LYS A 844 -30.17 -1.01 10.28
C LYS A 844 -29.26 -0.30 11.27
N ALA A 845 -29.70 0.84 11.83
CA ALA A 845 -29.00 1.55 12.89
C ALA A 845 -28.80 0.67 14.14
N GLY A 846 -29.85 -0.07 14.53
CA GLY A 846 -29.78 -1.01 15.66
C GLY A 846 -28.82 -2.17 15.44
N HIS A 847 -28.84 -2.80 14.26
CA HIS A 847 -27.88 -3.87 13.92
C HIS A 847 -26.44 -3.35 13.93
N PHE A 848 -26.22 -2.16 13.39
CA PHE A 848 -24.92 -1.50 13.45
C PHE A 848 -24.45 -1.31 14.90
N ILE A 849 -25.32 -0.85 15.80
CA ILE A 849 -25.00 -0.72 17.22
C ILE A 849 -24.65 -2.07 17.83
N ALA A 850 -25.44 -3.10 17.57
CA ALA A 850 -25.19 -4.44 18.10
C ALA A 850 -23.85 -5.03 17.62
N GLU A 851 -23.48 -4.81 16.36
CA GLU A 851 -22.24 -5.29 15.77
C GLU A 851 -21.01 -4.57 16.34
N ASN A 852 -21.11 -3.26 16.55
CA ASN A 852 -19.99 -2.39 16.90
C ASN A 852 -19.86 -2.06 18.39
N SER A 853 -20.77 -2.53 19.24
CA SER A 853 -20.69 -2.33 20.71
C SER A 853 -19.94 -3.48 21.40
N ASP A 854 -19.24 -3.16 22.48
CA ASP A 854 -18.57 -4.14 23.35
C ASP A 854 -19.53 -4.66 24.42
N VAL A 855 -20.42 -3.79 24.92
CA VAL A 855 -21.50 -4.11 25.86
C VAL A 855 -22.77 -3.41 25.38
N ILE A 856 -23.92 -4.03 25.63
CA ILE A 856 -25.22 -3.45 25.28
C ILE A 856 -26.06 -3.24 26.54
N ILE A 857 -26.65 -2.05 26.67
CA ILE A 857 -27.67 -1.75 27.67
C ILE A 857 -29.02 -1.79 26.96
N THR A 858 -29.90 -2.72 27.37
CA THR A 858 -31.23 -2.88 26.78
C THR A 858 -32.32 -2.49 27.75
N LEU A 859 -33.17 -1.52 27.42
CA LEU A 859 -34.40 -1.20 28.19
C LEU A 859 -35.61 -1.75 27.43
N TRP A 860 -36.10 -2.91 27.86
CA TRP A 860 -37.02 -3.72 27.07
C TRP A 860 -37.88 -4.64 27.93
N ASP A 861 -39.07 -4.98 27.44
CA ASP A 861 -40.10 -5.77 28.17
C ASP A 861 -39.77 -7.28 28.27
N GLY A 862 -38.81 -7.77 27.47
CA GLY A 862 -38.43 -9.18 27.46
C GLY A 862 -39.27 -10.06 26.53
N ASN A 863 -40.17 -9.48 25.70
CA ASN A 863 -41.07 -10.25 24.86
C ASN A 863 -40.39 -10.81 23.57
N GLU A 864 -40.04 -12.09 23.57
CA GLU A 864 -39.24 -12.74 22.53
C GLU A 864 -39.97 -13.05 21.20
N ASP A 865 -41.21 -12.59 21.01
CA ASP A 865 -41.99 -12.84 19.80
C ASP A 865 -41.34 -12.17 18.56
N LYS A 866 -40.63 -12.98 17.75
CA LYS A 866 -39.70 -12.54 16.69
C LYS A 866 -40.34 -11.63 15.62
N ASP A 867 -41.64 -11.75 15.40
CA ASP A 867 -42.38 -11.01 14.37
C ASP A 867 -42.90 -9.63 14.84
N SER A 868 -42.73 -9.27 16.11
CA SER A 868 -43.53 -8.17 16.71
C SER A 868 -42.81 -6.82 16.88
N SER A 869 -41.48 -6.74 17.06
CA SER A 869 -40.81 -5.45 17.36
C SER A 869 -39.38 -5.29 16.78
N ILE A 870 -38.98 -4.03 16.52
CA ILE A 870 -37.62 -3.67 16.07
C ILE A 870 -36.59 -4.06 17.14
N THR A 871 -36.90 -3.79 18.42
CA THR A 871 -36.06 -4.08 19.58
C THR A 871 -35.74 -5.57 19.71
N THR A 872 -36.74 -6.44 19.54
CA THR A 872 -36.57 -7.91 19.61
C THR A 872 -35.56 -8.41 18.58
N ASN A 873 -35.60 -7.88 17.35
CA ASN A 873 -34.68 -8.28 16.28
C ASN A 873 -33.24 -7.86 16.59
N ILE A 874 -33.04 -6.65 17.11
CA ILE A 874 -31.70 -6.17 17.45
C ILE A 874 -31.13 -6.94 18.64
N VAL A 875 -31.93 -7.23 19.67
CA VAL A 875 -31.51 -8.05 20.83
C VAL A 875 -31.17 -9.48 20.40
N ALA A 876 -31.93 -10.08 19.48
CA ALA A 876 -31.63 -11.40 18.92
C ALA A 876 -30.28 -11.41 18.19
N LYS A 877 -30.01 -10.38 17.37
CA LYS A 877 -28.72 -10.19 16.70
C LYS A 877 -27.57 -10.04 17.70
N ALA A 878 -27.74 -9.23 18.74
CA ALA A 878 -26.76 -9.07 19.81
C ALA A 878 -26.44 -10.39 20.53
N ARG A 879 -27.45 -11.21 20.81
CA ARG A 879 -27.28 -12.55 21.40
C ARG A 879 -26.57 -13.50 20.44
N GLN A 880 -26.91 -13.48 19.15
CA GLN A 880 -26.20 -14.29 18.13
C GLN A 880 -24.72 -13.95 18.05
N LEU A 881 -24.37 -12.68 18.24
CA LEU A 881 -22.99 -12.19 18.30
C LEU A 881 -22.31 -12.42 19.67
N CYS A 882 -22.98 -13.09 20.61
CA CYS A 882 -22.50 -13.37 21.96
C CYS A 882 -22.07 -12.10 22.74
N LYS A 883 -22.74 -10.96 22.51
CA LYS A 883 -22.43 -9.70 23.20
C LYS A 883 -22.88 -9.75 24.68
N PRO A 884 -22.11 -9.19 25.62
CA PRO A 884 -22.57 -8.90 26.98
C PRO A 884 -23.75 -7.93 26.97
N ILE A 885 -24.84 -8.28 27.65
CA ILE A 885 -26.09 -7.49 27.68
C ILE A 885 -26.50 -7.20 29.13
N CYS A 886 -26.66 -5.92 29.46
CA CYS A 886 -27.33 -5.43 30.67
C CYS A 886 -28.79 -5.17 30.33
N HIS A 887 -29.67 -6.10 30.64
CA HIS A 887 -31.11 -5.99 30.41
C HIS A 887 -31.80 -5.35 31.60
N ILE A 888 -32.45 -4.21 31.39
CA ILE A 888 -33.32 -3.53 32.34
C ILE A 888 -34.76 -3.73 31.87
N TRP A 889 -35.62 -4.29 32.72
CA TRP A 889 -37.03 -4.45 32.39
C TRP A 889 -37.74 -3.11 32.31
N ALA A 890 -38.33 -2.83 31.15
CA ALA A 890 -39.11 -1.62 30.90
C ALA A 890 -40.22 -1.92 29.91
N ASP A 891 -41.46 -1.56 30.25
CA ASP A 891 -42.62 -1.77 29.37
C ASP A 891 -42.71 -0.73 28.26
N ASN A 892 -43.25 -1.14 27.12
CA ASN A 892 -43.60 -0.22 26.04
C ASN A 892 -44.97 0.42 26.31
N TYR A 893 -44.96 1.65 26.81
CA TYR A 893 -46.17 2.32 27.30
C TYR A 893 -47.19 2.57 26.17
N LYS A 894 -48.41 2.08 26.35
CA LYS A 894 -49.58 2.31 25.49
C LYS A 894 -50.73 2.88 26.35
N PRO A 895 -51.16 4.14 26.13
CA PRO A 895 -52.17 4.78 26.99
C PRO A 895 -53.55 4.08 26.96
N ASP A 896 -53.87 3.33 25.90
CA ASP A 896 -55.20 2.73 25.69
C ASP A 896 -55.29 1.24 26.10
N VAL A 897 -54.24 0.66 26.69
CA VAL A 897 -54.22 -0.76 27.07
C VAL A 897 -53.89 -0.89 28.54
N GLN A 898 -54.88 -1.27 29.38
CA GLN A 898 -54.62 -1.80 30.72
C GLN A 898 -53.94 -3.16 30.57
N ILE A 899 -52.61 -3.18 30.59
CA ILE A 899 -51.83 -4.43 30.66
C ILE A 899 -51.53 -4.72 32.13
N ALA A 900 -52.14 -5.77 32.65
CA ALA A 900 -52.00 -6.24 34.03
C ALA A 900 -50.74 -7.08 34.30
N ILE A 901 -49.60 -6.85 33.61
CA ILE A 901 -48.40 -7.72 33.73
C ILE A 901 -47.06 -6.95 33.93
N GLY A 902 -47.06 -5.62 34.00
CA GLY A 902 -45.81 -4.83 33.96
C GLY A 902 -45.23 -4.27 35.28
N GLU A 903 -46.06 -4.01 36.30
CA GLU A 903 -45.64 -3.19 37.45
C GLU A 903 -44.60 -3.86 38.38
N GLU A 904 -44.58 -5.19 38.49
CA GLU A 904 -43.72 -5.88 39.46
C GLU A 904 -42.23 -5.90 39.06
N ARG A 905 -41.90 -5.94 37.76
CA ARG A 905 -40.51 -6.15 37.28
C ARG A 905 -39.81 -4.90 36.74
N CYS A 906 -40.50 -3.76 36.65
CA CYS A 906 -39.91 -2.54 36.13
C CYS A 906 -38.61 -2.16 36.89
N GLY A 907 -37.52 -1.93 36.15
CA GLY A 907 -36.20 -1.61 36.71
C GLY A 907 -35.40 -2.81 37.25
N GLU A 908 -35.91 -4.05 37.17
CA GLU A 908 -35.12 -5.26 37.43
C GLU A 908 -33.96 -5.35 36.42
N ILE A 909 -32.76 -5.69 36.88
CA ILE A 909 -31.55 -5.78 36.05
C ILE A 909 -31.14 -7.24 35.89
N ARG A 910 -30.92 -7.67 34.65
CA ARG A 910 -30.35 -8.98 34.31
C ARG A 910 -29.11 -8.82 33.45
N TYR A 911 -28.02 -9.41 33.90
CA TYR A 911 -26.75 -9.45 33.17
C TYR A 911 -26.66 -10.78 32.40
N LEU A 912 -26.45 -10.69 31.08
CA LEU A 912 -26.33 -11.83 30.17
C LEU A 912 -24.95 -11.81 29.49
N ASN A 913 -24.37 -12.98 29.25
CA ASN A 913 -23.12 -13.15 28.48
C ASN A 913 -21.91 -12.35 29.01
N PHE A 914 -21.85 -12.05 30.32
CA PHE A 914 -20.63 -11.53 30.92
C PHE A 914 -19.68 -12.68 31.27
N PRO A 915 -18.41 -12.65 30.83
CA PRO A 915 -17.45 -13.70 31.19
C PRO A 915 -17.20 -13.71 32.70
N ALA A 916 -16.99 -14.89 33.30
CA ALA A 916 -16.64 -15.00 34.72
C ALA A 916 -15.38 -14.19 35.04
N HIS A 917 -15.33 -13.53 36.20
CA HIS A 917 -14.11 -12.86 36.64
C HIS A 917 -12.98 -13.88 36.81
N PRO A 918 -11.73 -13.61 36.37
CA PRO A 918 -10.55 -14.41 36.71
C PRO A 918 -10.16 -14.36 38.21
N GLY A 919 -11.12 -14.11 39.12
CA GLY A 919 -10.83 -13.77 40.51
C GLY A 919 -11.83 -14.23 41.55
N ASN A 920 -12.90 -14.95 41.20
CA ASN A 920 -13.79 -15.58 42.18
C ASN A 920 -13.98 -17.07 41.83
N LEU A 921 -13.02 -17.88 42.26
CA LEU A 921 -13.24 -19.27 42.64
C LEU A 921 -13.32 -19.26 44.17
N GLU A 922 -14.55 -19.21 44.70
CA GLU A 922 -14.92 -19.83 45.97
C GLU A 922 -16.23 -20.59 45.76
#